data_AF-A0A2W4VB92-F1
#
_entry.id   AF-A0A2W4VB92-F1
#
_cell.length_a   1.000
_cell.length_b   1.000
_cell.length_c   1.000
_cell.angle_alpha   90.00
_cell.angle_beta   90.00
_cell.angle_gamma   90.00
#
_symmetry.space_group_name_H-M   'P 1'
#
loop_
_entity.id
_entity.type
_entity.pdbx_description
1 polymer ?
#
loop_
_entity_poly.entity_id
_entity_poly.type
_entity_poly.pdbx_seq_one_letter_code
_entity_poly.pdbx_strand_id
1 'polypeptide(L)'
;MDSARLEALVNWIGQNPILAGVVIFLIAFGDALVIVGVAIPAVPLLFAVGTLVGLGHVDGTYALVCATLGAFFGDGISYWVGHRYGPQLRQRWPFHKHPQWLERGETTFRRHGMKSIVMARYVGAIRPFVPAIAGMLKMKLRQYLPASAVASVVWSATFLAPGWVFGTSLELVSAVAGRLAVVLAVVLVLVALIWATVFYLWRWLGAHTTGMIERALAWSHRHPVLGKYSEALIDPNRPESASLLLLGVVLVAAGWGFFSILISVGGGTAPSQLDLAVHQAMFGLRNPLADIPMALLATLGDAAVLVPAVLGVFAWLWWRRRRIAAWHWLAAPAFALFLTWILGYLLDMPKPPAATAVAGFSFPSATVTMATVVYGFFAVLIARELPGRRRAWPYVAAALAVALLGFARLYLGAHWLSDVLAGILLGMLWIAALGIAYRRRMVRSFWVRPTATIFFVAVIGMTAWHGSRSADTLLARFDPPLMQTPLSADVWWRQDWQLGMPSRRNELHGRDAWALNVQLAGPLDSLRARLLLSGWENYSTGGWTGLLQTLDKNITADELPVLPATHYGRPEALVMVRRADTPRRMQVIRLWATPVQLQPGDEPLWIGTVKELQFTRRLDFFSYWQAQPDEDALLEPLQRDLRGLDSALEARSDDGQRVLRVRSRDRAAP
;
A
#
# COMPACT_ATOMS: atom_id res chain seq x y z
N MET A 1 -14.21 -4.96 -12.76
CA MET A 1 -14.75 -6.33 -12.64
C MET A 1 -15.97 -6.19 -11.75
N ASP A 2 -17.16 -6.28 -12.32
CA ASP A 2 -18.40 -5.89 -11.62
C ASP A 2 -18.58 -6.74 -10.37
N SER A 3 -18.79 -6.10 -9.21
CA SER A 3 -19.00 -6.75 -7.91
C SER A 3 -20.04 -7.86 -7.98
N ALA A 4 -21.10 -7.67 -8.79
CA ALA A 4 -22.13 -8.66 -9.04
C ALA A 4 -21.61 -9.99 -9.64
N ARG A 5 -20.61 -9.96 -10.52
CA ARG A 5 -20.03 -11.19 -11.10
C ARG A 5 -19.16 -11.93 -10.08
N LEU A 6 -18.46 -11.18 -9.23
CA LEU A 6 -17.64 -11.77 -8.17
C LEU A 6 -18.53 -12.38 -7.08
N GLU A 7 -19.61 -11.71 -6.70
CA GLU A 7 -20.62 -12.24 -5.78
C GLU A 7 -21.34 -13.47 -6.36
N ALA A 8 -21.72 -13.44 -7.65
CA ALA A 8 -22.30 -14.61 -8.31
C ALA A 8 -21.34 -15.80 -8.33
N LEU A 9 -20.04 -15.56 -8.58
CA LEU A 9 -19.02 -16.59 -8.54
C LEU A 9 -18.86 -17.18 -7.14
N VAL A 10 -18.77 -16.33 -6.10
CA VAL A 10 -18.63 -16.75 -4.70
C VAL A 10 -19.84 -17.54 -4.23
N ASN A 11 -21.05 -17.06 -4.53
CA ASN A 11 -22.30 -17.76 -4.21
C ASN A 11 -22.40 -19.11 -4.95
N TRP A 12 -22.01 -19.16 -6.23
CA TRP A 12 -22.00 -20.40 -6.99
C TRP A 12 -21.01 -21.43 -6.42
N ILE A 13 -19.81 -20.97 -5.99
CA ILE A 13 -18.81 -21.81 -5.32
C ILE A 13 -19.35 -22.37 -4.00
N GLY A 14 -19.99 -21.52 -3.18
CA GLY A 14 -20.59 -21.95 -1.92
C GLY A 14 -21.75 -22.95 -2.10
N GLN A 15 -22.52 -22.82 -3.17
CA GLN A 15 -23.61 -23.75 -3.50
C GLN A 15 -23.12 -25.06 -4.13
N ASN A 16 -21.91 -25.11 -4.70
CA ASN A 16 -21.37 -26.27 -5.41
C ASN A 16 -19.98 -26.71 -4.88
N PRO A 17 -19.89 -27.17 -3.62
CA PRO A 17 -18.61 -27.48 -2.98
C PRO A 17 -17.81 -28.59 -3.71
N ILE A 18 -18.48 -29.56 -4.33
CA ILE A 18 -17.83 -30.62 -5.10
C ILE A 18 -17.13 -30.06 -6.34
N LEU A 19 -17.81 -29.16 -7.08
CA LEU A 19 -17.22 -28.53 -8.27
C LEU A 19 -16.05 -27.61 -7.89
N ALA A 20 -16.14 -26.93 -6.74
CA ALA A 20 -15.02 -26.17 -6.20
C ALA A 20 -13.79 -27.07 -5.97
N GLY A 21 -13.98 -28.25 -5.37
CA GLY A 21 -12.92 -29.26 -5.20
C GLY A 21 -12.29 -29.71 -6.52
N VAL A 22 -13.09 -29.93 -7.56
CA VAL A 22 -12.62 -30.28 -8.91
C VAL A 22 -11.77 -29.16 -9.52
N VAL A 23 -12.20 -27.90 -9.38
CA VAL A 23 -11.43 -26.75 -9.88
C VAL A 23 -10.09 -26.63 -9.14
N ILE A 24 -10.08 -26.78 -7.82
CA ILE A 24 -8.86 -26.76 -6.99
C ILE A 24 -7.90 -27.87 -7.44
N PHE A 25 -8.43 -29.07 -7.67
CA PHE A 25 -7.68 -30.19 -8.21
C PHE A 25 -7.06 -29.86 -9.56
N LEU A 26 -7.84 -29.32 -10.51
CA LEU A 26 -7.38 -28.98 -11.86
C LEU A 26 -6.29 -27.89 -11.86
N ILE A 27 -6.41 -26.89 -10.97
CA ILE A 27 -5.39 -25.85 -10.80
C ILE A 27 -4.06 -26.47 -10.34
N ALA A 28 -4.11 -27.28 -9.28
CA ALA A 28 -2.91 -27.92 -8.73
C ALA A 28 -2.32 -28.98 -9.68
N PHE A 29 -3.19 -29.71 -10.39
CA PHE A 29 -2.81 -30.69 -11.40
C PHE A 29 -2.11 -30.04 -12.59
N GLY A 30 -2.68 -28.98 -13.15
CA GLY A 30 -2.09 -28.25 -14.26
C GLY A 30 -0.76 -27.59 -13.91
N ASP A 31 -0.60 -27.11 -12.68
CA ASP A 31 0.65 -26.57 -12.17
C ASP A 31 1.79 -27.61 -12.07
N ALA A 32 1.44 -28.84 -11.72
CA ALA A 32 2.39 -29.94 -11.59
C ALA A 32 2.71 -30.63 -12.93
N LEU A 33 1.95 -30.34 -13.99
CA LEU A 33 2.21 -30.83 -15.34
C LEU A 33 3.42 -30.14 -15.98
N VAL A 34 4.28 -30.95 -16.59
CA VAL A 34 5.45 -30.46 -17.34
C VAL A 34 4.98 -29.55 -18.48
N ILE A 35 5.63 -28.39 -18.65
CA ILE A 35 5.29 -27.32 -19.61
C ILE A 35 4.01 -26.55 -19.24
N VAL A 36 2.89 -27.22 -18.97
CA VAL A 36 1.61 -26.57 -18.62
C VAL A 36 1.74 -25.75 -17.35
N GLY A 37 2.49 -26.24 -16.35
CA GLY A 37 2.72 -25.54 -15.10
C GLY A 37 3.52 -24.24 -15.21
N VAL A 38 4.12 -23.94 -16.37
CA VAL A 38 4.72 -22.63 -16.64
C VAL A 38 3.66 -21.58 -16.97
N ALA A 39 2.54 -22.00 -17.55
CA ALA A 39 1.46 -21.11 -17.98
C ALA A 39 0.45 -20.82 -16.87
N ILE A 40 0.26 -21.74 -15.92
CA ILE A 40 -0.75 -21.62 -14.86
C ILE A 40 -0.15 -20.90 -13.64
N PRO A 41 -0.65 -19.71 -13.26
CA PRO A 41 -0.19 -19.00 -12.07
C PRO A 41 -0.83 -19.62 -10.81
N ALA A 42 -0.36 -20.80 -10.39
CA ALA A 42 -0.98 -21.55 -9.30
C ALA A 42 -0.92 -20.86 -7.94
N VAL A 43 0.15 -20.10 -7.66
CA VAL A 43 0.34 -19.40 -6.38
C VAL A 43 -0.80 -18.41 -6.07
N PRO A 44 -1.11 -17.42 -6.94
CA PRO A 44 -2.23 -16.52 -6.67
C PRO A 44 -3.59 -17.23 -6.69
N LEU A 45 -3.75 -18.29 -7.50
CA LEU A 45 -5.00 -19.06 -7.54
C LEU A 45 -5.24 -19.84 -6.24
N LEU A 46 -4.22 -20.52 -5.71
CA LEU A 46 -4.31 -21.24 -4.43
C LEU A 46 -4.42 -20.28 -3.25
N PHE A 47 -3.79 -19.11 -3.32
CA PHE A 47 -4.03 -18.06 -2.33
C PHE A 47 -5.51 -17.66 -2.31
N ALA A 48 -6.12 -17.41 -3.47
CA ALA A 48 -7.54 -17.06 -3.58
C ALA A 48 -8.47 -18.19 -3.07
N VAL A 49 -8.15 -19.45 -3.40
CA VAL A 49 -8.85 -20.63 -2.84
C VAL A 49 -8.73 -20.66 -1.33
N GLY A 50 -7.53 -20.43 -0.80
CA GLY A 50 -7.31 -20.31 0.64
C GLY A 50 -8.19 -19.21 1.25
N THR A 51 -8.30 -18.05 0.60
CA THR A 51 -9.18 -16.97 1.05
C THR A 51 -10.64 -17.40 1.14
N LEU A 52 -11.15 -18.14 0.15
CA LEU A 52 -12.50 -18.70 0.19
C LEU A 52 -12.70 -19.71 1.31
N VAL A 53 -11.68 -20.51 1.61
CA VAL A 53 -11.67 -21.41 2.78
C VAL A 53 -11.76 -20.60 4.07
N GLY A 54 -10.99 -19.51 4.19
CA GLY A 54 -11.01 -18.66 5.37
C GLY A 54 -12.31 -17.88 5.59
N LEU A 55 -13.03 -17.58 4.50
CA LEU A 55 -14.37 -17.00 4.52
C LEU A 55 -15.46 -18.03 4.85
N GLY A 56 -15.12 -19.31 5.01
CA GLY A 56 -16.08 -20.37 5.31
C GLY A 56 -16.89 -20.88 4.11
N HIS A 57 -16.55 -20.47 2.88
CA HIS A 57 -17.26 -20.94 1.68
C HIS A 57 -16.82 -22.33 1.22
N VAL A 58 -15.62 -22.78 1.61
CA VAL A 58 -15.06 -24.10 1.26
C VAL A 58 -14.42 -24.72 2.48
N ASP A 59 -14.66 -26.02 2.72
CA ASP A 59 -13.98 -26.73 3.81
C ASP A 59 -12.46 -26.81 3.56
N GLY A 60 -11.68 -26.43 4.57
CA GLY A 60 -10.22 -26.34 4.43
C GLY A 60 -9.52 -27.68 4.31
N THR A 61 -10.05 -28.73 4.95
CA THR A 61 -9.49 -30.08 4.82
C THR A 61 -9.75 -30.63 3.43
N TYR A 62 -10.95 -30.40 2.89
CA TYR A 62 -11.33 -30.79 1.54
C TYR A 62 -10.48 -30.08 0.48
N ALA A 63 -10.33 -28.75 0.58
CA ALA A 63 -9.48 -27.98 -0.34
C ALA A 63 -8.01 -28.46 -0.32
N LEU A 64 -7.48 -28.75 0.87
CA LEU A 64 -6.12 -29.27 1.03
C LEU A 64 -5.95 -30.65 0.39
N VAL A 65 -6.91 -31.55 0.58
CA VAL A 65 -6.89 -32.89 -0.03
C VAL A 65 -6.99 -32.80 -1.55
N CYS A 66 -7.92 -32.01 -2.09
CA CYS A 66 -8.07 -31.81 -3.54
C CYS A 66 -6.80 -31.23 -4.19
N ALA A 67 -6.21 -30.19 -3.59
CA ALA A 67 -4.97 -29.60 -4.08
C ALA A 67 -3.81 -30.59 -4.02
N THR A 68 -3.70 -31.35 -2.91
CA THR A 68 -2.66 -32.37 -2.73
C THR A 68 -2.77 -33.46 -3.79
N LEU A 69 -3.97 -33.99 -4.02
CA LEU A 69 -4.21 -35.03 -5.02
C LEU A 69 -3.91 -34.50 -6.43
N GLY A 70 -4.37 -33.30 -6.77
CA GLY A 70 -4.08 -32.68 -8.06
C GLY A 70 -2.58 -32.55 -8.31
N ALA A 71 -1.86 -31.96 -7.36
CA ALA A 71 -0.41 -31.80 -7.44
C ALA A 71 0.34 -33.14 -7.49
N PHE A 72 -0.13 -34.16 -6.77
CA PHE A 72 0.47 -35.50 -6.75
C PHE A 72 0.28 -36.26 -8.07
N PHE A 73 -0.93 -36.25 -8.63
CA PHE A 73 -1.20 -36.89 -9.91
C PHE A 73 -0.51 -36.16 -11.08
N GLY A 74 -0.48 -34.83 -11.06
CA GLY A 74 0.25 -34.05 -12.06
C GLY A 74 1.75 -34.34 -12.04
N ASP A 75 2.36 -34.41 -10.85
CA ASP A 75 3.74 -34.85 -10.66
C ASP A 75 3.97 -36.26 -11.21
N GLY A 76 3.06 -37.19 -10.91
CA GLY A 76 3.13 -38.57 -11.38
C GLY A 76 3.13 -38.67 -12.91
N ILE A 77 2.24 -37.92 -13.58
CA ILE A 77 2.20 -37.86 -15.05
C ILE A 77 3.48 -37.23 -15.60
N SER A 78 3.94 -36.11 -15.03
CA SER A 78 5.18 -35.46 -15.45
C SER A 78 6.40 -36.36 -15.29
N TYR A 79 6.47 -37.12 -14.19
CA TYR A 79 7.49 -38.13 -13.97
C TYR A 79 7.41 -39.24 -15.02
N TRP A 80 6.21 -39.75 -15.31
CA TRP A 80 6.02 -40.80 -16.33
C TRP A 80 6.40 -40.32 -17.73
N VAL A 81 6.02 -39.10 -18.11
CA VAL A 81 6.42 -38.46 -19.37
C VAL A 81 7.94 -38.36 -19.46
N GLY A 82 8.60 -37.91 -18.38
CA GLY A 82 10.07 -37.87 -18.30
C GLY A 82 10.73 -39.24 -18.42
N HIS A 83 10.11 -40.28 -17.83
CA HIS A 83 10.62 -41.64 -17.86
C HIS A 83 10.49 -42.29 -19.25
N ARG A 84 9.34 -42.09 -19.92
CA ARG A 84 9.03 -42.70 -21.22
C ARG A 84 9.68 -41.96 -22.39
N TYR A 85 9.62 -40.62 -22.38
CA TYR A 85 10.06 -39.76 -23.47
C TYR A 85 11.38 -39.02 -23.19
N GLY A 86 12.11 -39.43 -22.14
CA GLY A 86 13.28 -38.71 -21.67
C GLY A 86 14.34 -38.37 -22.72
N PRO A 87 14.76 -39.30 -23.62
CA PRO A 87 15.72 -38.98 -24.68
C PRO A 87 15.23 -37.88 -25.65
N GLN A 88 13.93 -37.87 -25.94
CA GLN A 88 13.31 -36.90 -26.85
C GLN A 88 13.09 -35.55 -26.17
N LEU A 89 12.74 -35.55 -24.87
CA LEU A 89 12.58 -34.33 -24.07
C LEU A 89 13.89 -33.53 -23.96
N ARG A 90 15.05 -34.20 -23.91
CA ARG A 90 16.38 -33.53 -23.88
C ARG A 90 16.64 -32.65 -25.11
N GLN A 91 16.07 -33.03 -26.25
CA GLN A 91 16.28 -32.35 -27.52
C GLN A 91 15.24 -31.24 -27.78
N ARG A 92 14.22 -31.12 -26.94
CA ARG A 92 13.15 -30.12 -27.07
C ARG A 92 13.30 -29.00 -26.04
N TRP A 93 12.63 -27.88 -26.30
CA TRP A 93 12.50 -26.80 -25.32
C TRP A 93 11.70 -27.30 -24.10
N PRO A 94 12.10 -26.96 -22.86
CA PRO A 94 13.19 -26.05 -22.46
C PRO A 94 14.55 -26.73 -22.20
N PHE A 95 14.63 -28.07 -22.20
CA PHE A 95 15.82 -28.82 -21.78
C PHE A 95 17.02 -28.65 -22.74
N HIS A 96 16.78 -28.52 -24.04
CA HIS A 96 17.85 -28.23 -25.01
C HIS A 96 18.54 -26.88 -24.75
N LYS A 97 17.77 -25.86 -24.34
CA LYS A 97 18.28 -24.50 -24.08
C LYS A 97 18.96 -24.37 -22.72
N HIS A 98 18.62 -25.24 -21.78
CA HIS A 98 19.13 -25.21 -20.40
C HIS A 98 19.61 -26.60 -19.93
N PRO A 99 20.67 -27.16 -20.55
CA PRO A 99 21.17 -28.50 -20.21
C PRO A 99 21.66 -28.61 -18.76
N GLN A 100 22.17 -27.52 -18.21
CA GLN A 100 22.58 -27.37 -16.81
C GLN A 100 21.49 -27.74 -15.77
N TRP A 101 20.20 -27.71 -16.12
CA TRP A 101 19.14 -28.14 -15.21
C TRP A 101 19.16 -29.66 -14.97
N LEU A 102 19.51 -30.44 -16.00
CA LEU A 102 19.68 -31.90 -15.89
C LEU A 102 20.91 -32.24 -15.05
N GLU A 103 22.05 -31.60 -15.29
CA GLU A 103 23.29 -31.81 -14.52
C GLU A 103 23.14 -31.44 -13.05
N ARG A 104 22.49 -30.30 -12.76
CA ARG A 104 22.18 -29.89 -11.39
C ARG A 104 21.15 -30.81 -10.73
N GLY A 105 20.16 -31.25 -11.50
CA GLY A 105 19.20 -32.26 -11.05
C GLY A 105 19.93 -33.53 -10.61
N GLU A 106 20.77 -34.09 -11.47
CA GLU A 106 21.52 -35.33 -11.20
C GLU A 106 22.41 -35.22 -9.95
N THR A 107 23.19 -34.14 -9.85
CA THR A 107 24.05 -33.90 -8.69
C THR A 107 23.26 -33.71 -7.39
N THR A 108 22.11 -33.02 -7.45
CA THR A 108 21.28 -32.76 -6.28
C THR A 108 20.51 -34.01 -5.85
N PHE A 109 19.96 -34.79 -6.79
CA PHE A 109 19.30 -36.07 -6.50
C PHE A 109 20.30 -37.08 -5.93
N ARG A 110 21.54 -37.14 -6.45
CA ARG A 110 22.61 -37.99 -5.89
C ARG A 110 23.00 -37.61 -4.46
N ARG A 111 23.07 -36.30 -4.14
CA ARG A 111 23.50 -35.82 -2.81
C ARG A 111 22.40 -35.85 -1.74
N HIS A 112 21.16 -35.51 -2.10
CA HIS A 112 20.09 -35.26 -1.14
C HIS A 112 18.86 -36.18 -1.30
N GLY A 113 18.83 -37.04 -2.32
CA GLY A 113 17.78 -38.05 -2.52
C GLY A 113 16.37 -37.46 -2.45
N MET A 114 15.51 -38.03 -1.59
CA MET A 114 14.11 -37.60 -1.41
C MET A 114 13.97 -36.12 -0.97
N LYS A 115 14.91 -35.57 -0.18
CA LYS A 115 14.85 -34.19 0.30
C LYS A 115 14.92 -33.18 -0.84
N SER A 116 15.60 -33.53 -1.93
CA SER A 116 15.73 -32.65 -3.10
C SER A 116 14.41 -32.47 -3.85
N ILE A 117 13.54 -33.49 -3.88
CA ILE A 117 12.23 -33.40 -4.54
C ILE A 117 11.35 -32.37 -3.82
N VAL A 118 11.34 -32.41 -2.48
CA VAL A 118 10.60 -31.45 -1.65
C VAL A 118 11.14 -30.03 -1.84
N MET A 119 12.46 -29.84 -1.76
CA MET A 119 13.07 -28.51 -1.90
C MET A 119 12.92 -27.92 -3.29
N ALA A 120 13.01 -28.74 -4.33
CA ALA A 120 12.95 -28.28 -5.71
C ALA A 120 11.56 -27.74 -6.10
N ARG A 121 10.50 -28.10 -5.35
CA ARG A 121 9.16 -27.49 -5.48
C ARG A 121 9.10 -26.00 -5.12
N TYR A 122 10.09 -25.48 -4.40
CA TYR A 122 10.17 -24.05 -4.04
C TYR A 122 11.10 -23.25 -4.98
N VAL A 123 11.67 -23.90 -5.99
CA VAL A 123 12.58 -23.27 -6.96
C VAL A 123 11.80 -22.85 -8.21
N GLY A 124 11.23 -21.63 -8.14
CA GLY A 124 10.27 -21.02 -9.07
C GLY A 124 10.25 -21.57 -10.50
N ALA A 125 11.16 -21.13 -11.37
CA ALA A 125 11.10 -21.44 -12.80
C ALA A 125 11.37 -22.92 -13.16
N ILE A 126 11.94 -23.71 -12.23
CA ILE A 126 12.36 -25.09 -12.50
C ILE A 126 11.34 -26.10 -11.96
N ARG A 127 10.50 -25.71 -11.00
CA ARG A 127 9.55 -26.59 -10.29
C ARG A 127 8.76 -27.54 -11.20
N PRO A 128 8.04 -27.08 -12.25
CA PRO A 128 7.23 -27.98 -13.09
C PRO A 128 8.05 -29.04 -13.84
N PHE A 129 9.36 -28.84 -13.96
CA PHE A 129 10.27 -29.74 -14.66
C PHE A 129 10.91 -30.79 -13.75
N VAL A 130 10.87 -30.60 -12.42
CA VAL A 130 11.53 -31.49 -11.45
C VAL A 130 11.04 -32.94 -11.56
N PRO A 131 9.72 -33.23 -11.61
CA PRO A 131 9.21 -34.58 -11.81
C PRO A 131 9.73 -35.23 -13.09
N ALA A 132 9.69 -34.47 -14.20
CA ALA A 132 10.16 -34.95 -15.50
C ALA A 132 11.65 -35.26 -15.49
N ILE A 133 12.48 -34.40 -14.88
CA ILE A 133 13.92 -34.64 -14.73
C ILE A 133 14.17 -35.91 -13.90
N ALA A 134 13.43 -36.12 -12.80
CA ALA A 134 13.55 -37.35 -12.00
C ALA A 134 13.21 -38.61 -12.80
N GLY A 135 12.18 -38.54 -13.67
CA GLY A 135 11.82 -39.59 -14.61
C GLY A 135 12.92 -39.86 -15.65
N MET A 136 13.49 -38.81 -16.23
CA MET A 136 14.58 -38.87 -17.21
C MET A 136 15.86 -39.49 -16.65
N LEU A 137 16.09 -39.35 -15.34
CA LEU A 137 17.20 -39.96 -14.60
C LEU A 137 16.88 -41.40 -14.13
N LYS A 138 15.70 -41.93 -14.48
CA LYS A 138 15.24 -43.28 -14.12
C LYS A 138 15.29 -43.55 -12.61
N MET A 139 14.94 -42.55 -11.80
CA MET A 139 14.78 -42.74 -10.36
C MET A 139 13.74 -43.84 -10.09
N LYS A 140 13.92 -44.70 -9.08
CA LYS A 140 12.95 -45.79 -8.84
C LYS A 140 11.61 -45.21 -8.37
N LEU A 141 10.49 -45.65 -8.93
CA LEU A 141 9.15 -45.15 -8.59
C LEU A 141 8.84 -45.27 -7.09
N ARG A 142 9.32 -46.34 -6.45
CA ARG A 142 9.20 -46.58 -4.99
C ARG A 142 9.89 -45.51 -4.13
N GLN A 143 10.90 -44.81 -4.66
CA GLN A 143 11.58 -43.70 -3.99
C GLN A 143 10.93 -42.36 -4.32
N TYR A 144 10.39 -42.22 -5.54
CA TYR A 144 9.79 -40.97 -6.00
C TYR A 144 8.39 -40.72 -5.42
N LEU A 145 7.50 -41.72 -5.45
CA LEU A 145 6.11 -41.58 -4.97
C LEU A 145 5.99 -41.05 -3.54
N PRO A 146 6.66 -41.63 -2.51
CA PRO A 146 6.53 -41.12 -1.14
C PRO A 146 7.11 -39.69 -1.02
N ALA A 147 8.19 -39.39 -1.74
CA ALA A 147 8.77 -38.04 -1.72
C ALA A 147 7.84 -37.01 -2.39
N SER A 148 7.22 -37.35 -3.52
CA SER A 148 6.25 -36.49 -4.20
C SER A 148 4.96 -36.32 -3.39
N ALA A 149 4.49 -37.35 -2.69
CA ALA A 149 3.32 -37.25 -1.81
C ALA A 149 3.56 -36.24 -0.69
N VAL A 150 4.67 -36.37 0.06
CA VAL A 150 5.05 -35.42 1.11
C VAL A 150 5.23 -34.02 0.53
N ALA A 151 5.91 -33.91 -0.61
CA ALA A 151 6.14 -32.62 -1.26
C ALA A 151 4.83 -31.94 -1.69
N SER A 152 3.83 -32.71 -2.15
CA SER A 152 2.53 -32.21 -2.58
C SER A 152 1.68 -31.73 -1.41
N VAL A 153 1.71 -32.44 -0.27
CA VAL A 153 1.03 -32.03 0.97
C VAL A 153 1.62 -30.73 1.49
N VAL A 154 2.94 -30.69 1.67
CA VAL A 154 3.64 -29.51 2.23
C VAL A 154 3.45 -28.31 1.31
N TRP A 155 3.54 -28.50 -0.01
CA TRP A 155 3.30 -27.45 -0.99
C TRP A 155 1.87 -26.91 -0.94
N SER A 156 0.87 -27.79 -0.96
CA SER A 156 -0.55 -27.39 -0.92
C SER A 156 -0.87 -26.61 0.36
N ALA A 157 -0.40 -27.09 1.51
CA ALA A 157 -0.53 -26.39 2.78
C ALA A 157 0.18 -25.02 2.77
N THR A 158 1.40 -24.95 2.23
CA THR A 158 2.17 -23.71 2.18
C THR A 158 1.47 -22.61 1.38
N PHE A 159 0.82 -22.97 0.26
CA PHE A 159 0.17 -21.98 -0.62
C PHE A 159 -1.29 -21.70 -0.28
N LEU A 160 -2.01 -22.64 0.35
CA LEU A 160 -3.36 -22.41 0.86
C LEU A 160 -3.35 -21.63 2.18
N ALA A 161 -2.40 -21.90 3.09
CA ALA A 161 -2.42 -21.34 4.45
C ALA A 161 -2.41 -19.80 4.51
N PRO A 162 -1.57 -19.06 3.75
CA PRO A 162 -1.61 -17.60 3.78
C PRO A 162 -2.96 -17.04 3.32
N GLY A 163 -3.56 -17.66 2.30
CA GLY A 163 -4.89 -17.31 1.82
C GLY A 163 -5.96 -17.61 2.87
N TRP A 164 -5.87 -18.77 3.54
CA TRP A 164 -6.79 -19.17 4.60
C TRP A 164 -6.76 -18.20 5.77
N VAL A 165 -5.57 -17.90 6.30
CA VAL A 165 -5.39 -16.89 7.35
C VAL A 165 -5.94 -15.54 6.90
N PHE A 166 -5.67 -15.12 5.67
CA PHE A 166 -6.21 -13.88 5.10
C PHE A 166 -7.75 -13.88 5.01
N GLY A 167 -8.37 -14.97 4.55
CA GLY A 167 -9.82 -15.09 4.48
C GLY A 167 -10.47 -15.03 5.87
N THR A 168 -9.90 -15.71 6.86
CA THR A 168 -10.39 -15.64 8.24
C THR A 168 -10.26 -14.25 8.85
N SER A 169 -9.37 -13.42 8.31
CA SER A 169 -9.19 -12.03 8.71
C SER A 169 -9.91 -11.01 7.86
N LEU A 170 -10.55 -11.38 6.74
CA LEU A 170 -11.35 -10.44 5.95
C LEU A 170 -12.62 -10.00 6.66
N GLU A 171 -13.31 -10.89 7.39
CA GLU A 171 -14.41 -10.49 8.29
C GLU A 171 -13.91 -9.63 9.47
N LEU A 172 -12.63 -9.79 9.85
CA LEU A 172 -11.97 -8.99 10.90
C LEU A 172 -11.59 -7.58 10.39
N VAL A 173 -11.25 -7.50 9.10
CA VAL A 173 -10.87 -6.28 8.40
C VAL A 173 -12.11 -5.49 7.96
N SER A 174 -13.23 -6.12 7.66
CA SER A 174 -14.45 -5.43 7.22
C SER A 174 -15.06 -4.55 8.33
N ALA A 175 -14.93 -4.94 9.61
CA ALA A 175 -15.49 -4.17 10.73
C ALA A 175 -14.75 -2.85 11.02
N VAL A 176 -13.43 -2.77 10.76
CA VAL A 176 -12.57 -1.64 11.18
C VAL A 176 -11.55 -1.18 10.12
N ALA A 177 -11.13 -2.05 9.21
CA ALA A 177 -9.89 -1.89 8.44
C ALA A 177 -10.01 -2.03 6.92
N GLY A 178 -11.21 -2.01 6.31
CA GLY A 178 -11.34 -2.09 4.84
C GLY A 178 -10.43 -1.09 4.11
N ARG A 179 -10.44 0.18 4.54
CA ARG A 179 -9.56 1.22 3.99
C ARG A 179 -8.09 1.02 4.33
N LEU A 180 -7.77 0.62 5.56
CA LEU A 180 -6.38 0.35 5.97
C LEU A 180 -5.78 -0.80 5.15
N ALA A 181 -6.54 -1.88 4.94
CA ALA A 181 -6.13 -3.00 4.10
C ALA A 181 -5.91 -2.56 2.64
N VAL A 182 -6.79 -1.72 2.09
CA VAL A 182 -6.58 -1.13 0.76
C VAL A 182 -5.32 -0.27 0.73
N VAL A 183 -5.07 0.59 1.72
CA VAL A 183 -3.84 1.40 1.82
C VAL A 183 -2.61 0.50 1.87
N LEU A 184 -2.60 -0.52 2.73
CA LEU A 184 -1.48 -1.46 2.85
C LEU A 184 -1.26 -2.24 1.55
N ALA A 185 -2.34 -2.69 0.88
CA ALA A 185 -2.26 -3.38 -0.40
C ALA A 185 -1.70 -2.46 -1.49
N VAL A 186 -2.17 -1.22 -1.58
CA VAL A 186 -1.66 -0.22 -2.53
C VAL A 186 -0.19 0.08 -2.28
N VAL A 187 0.22 0.26 -1.02
CA VAL A 187 1.63 0.48 -0.65
C VAL A 187 2.49 -0.75 -0.99
N LEU A 188 2.01 -1.96 -0.73
CA LEU A 188 2.72 -3.20 -1.07
C LEU A 188 2.88 -3.36 -2.58
N VAL A 189 1.82 -3.10 -3.35
CA VAL A 189 1.85 -3.14 -4.82
C VAL A 189 2.81 -2.08 -5.34
N LEU A 190 2.78 -0.86 -4.79
CA LEU A 190 3.71 0.21 -5.13
C LEU A 190 5.17 -0.21 -4.88
N VAL A 191 5.48 -0.76 -3.71
CA VAL A 191 6.81 -1.30 -3.36
C VAL A 191 7.24 -2.37 -4.36
N ALA A 192 6.36 -3.34 -4.65
CA ALA A 192 6.64 -4.44 -5.57
C ALA A 192 6.87 -3.96 -7.01
N LEU A 193 6.04 -3.02 -7.49
CA LEU A 193 6.16 -2.43 -8.82
C LEU A 193 7.45 -1.63 -8.97
N ILE A 194 7.84 -0.84 -7.96
CA ILE A 194 9.10 -0.07 -7.98
C ILE A 194 10.30 -1.03 -7.98
N TRP A 195 10.29 -2.02 -7.08
CA TRP A 195 11.34 -3.02 -7.02
C TRP A 195 11.48 -3.76 -8.36
N ALA A 196 10.36 -4.23 -8.91
CA ALA A 196 10.33 -4.91 -10.19
C ALA A 196 10.81 -4.00 -11.32
N THR A 197 10.28 -2.78 -11.42
CA THR A 197 10.64 -1.83 -12.48
C THR A 197 12.12 -1.52 -12.45
N VAL A 198 12.68 -1.11 -11.30
CA VAL A 198 14.10 -0.79 -11.19
C VAL A 198 14.96 -2.02 -11.45
N PHE A 199 14.59 -3.20 -10.93
CA PHE A 199 15.39 -4.42 -11.08
C PHE A 199 15.38 -4.96 -12.52
N TYR A 200 14.20 -5.05 -13.14
CA TYR A 200 14.05 -5.51 -14.53
C TYR A 200 14.60 -4.48 -15.50
N LEU A 201 14.37 -3.19 -15.31
CA LEU A 201 14.95 -2.14 -16.14
C LEU A 201 16.48 -2.19 -16.09
N TRP A 202 17.06 -2.30 -14.88
CA TRP A 202 18.51 -2.42 -14.73
C TRP A 202 19.07 -3.68 -15.41
N ARG A 203 18.37 -4.82 -15.29
CA ARG A 203 18.77 -6.09 -15.93
C ARG A 203 18.61 -6.08 -17.45
N TRP A 204 17.52 -5.48 -17.94
CA TRP A 204 17.25 -5.31 -19.37
C TRP A 204 18.28 -4.38 -20.00
N LEU A 205 18.52 -3.21 -19.39
CA LEU A 205 19.56 -2.30 -19.86
C LEU A 205 20.91 -3.00 -19.86
N GLY A 206 21.32 -3.64 -18.76
CA GLY A 206 22.61 -4.35 -18.70
C GLY A 206 22.80 -5.36 -19.83
N ALA A 207 21.74 -6.04 -20.29
CA ALA A 207 21.78 -6.97 -21.41
C ALA A 207 21.81 -6.29 -22.80
N HIS A 208 21.20 -5.12 -22.95
CA HIS A 208 21.06 -4.42 -24.23
C HIS A 208 22.03 -3.25 -24.42
N THR A 209 22.77 -2.87 -23.37
CA THR A 209 23.56 -1.63 -23.38
C THR A 209 24.61 -1.62 -24.48
N THR A 210 25.33 -2.73 -24.70
CA THR A 210 26.37 -2.83 -25.74
C THR A 210 25.78 -2.56 -27.14
N GLY A 211 24.67 -3.23 -27.49
CA GLY A 211 24.02 -3.04 -28.78
C GLY A 211 23.25 -1.71 -28.93
N MET A 212 22.88 -1.04 -27.84
CA MET A 212 22.32 0.33 -27.89
C MET A 212 23.41 1.37 -28.08
N ILE A 213 24.55 1.21 -27.39
CA ILE A 213 25.73 2.06 -27.55
C ILE A 213 26.24 2.00 -28.99
N GLU A 214 26.39 0.80 -29.56
CA GLU A 214 26.82 0.61 -30.94
C GLU A 214 25.88 1.29 -31.94
N ARG A 215 24.55 1.18 -31.75
CA ARG A 215 23.56 1.86 -32.60
C ARG A 215 23.59 3.38 -32.43
N ALA A 216 23.72 3.87 -31.20
CA ALA A 216 23.79 5.30 -30.91
C ALA A 216 25.07 5.92 -31.49
N LEU A 217 26.21 5.24 -31.37
CA LEU A 217 27.46 5.64 -32.00
C LEU A 217 27.34 5.59 -33.53
N ALA A 218 26.80 4.52 -34.11
CA ALA A 218 26.61 4.41 -35.55
C ALA A 218 25.66 5.49 -36.11
N TRP A 219 24.61 5.86 -35.36
CA TRP A 219 23.73 6.98 -35.72
C TRP A 219 24.45 8.33 -35.58
N SER A 220 25.20 8.53 -34.50
CA SER A 220 25.94 9.77 -34.26
C SER A 220 27.05 10.01 -35.29
N HIS A 221 27.77 8.95 -35.70
CA HIS A 221 28.76 9.01 -36.77
C HIS A 221 28.16 9.40 -38.13
N ARG A 222 26.86 9.16 -38.34
CA ARG A 222 26.15 9.61 -39.55
C ARG A 222 25.75 11.09 -39.50
N HIS A 223 25.96 11.80 -38.40
CA HIS A 223 25.60 13.22 -38.25
C HIS A 223 26.85 14.08 -37.97
N PRO A 224 27.21 15.02 -38.86
CA PRO A 224 28.53 15.68 -38.86
C PRO A 224 28.82 16.57 -37.64
N VAL A 225 27.78 17.06 -36.94
CA VAL A 225 27.93 17.89 -35.74
C VAL A 225 27.93 17.05 -34.45
N LEU A 226 27.13 15.98 -34.41
CA LEU A 226 26.96 15.11 -33.24
C LEU A 226 28.11 14.09 -33.10
N GLY A 227 28.68 13.62 -34.22
CA GLY A 227 29.80 12.68 -34.27
C GLY A 227 31.03 13.12 -33.47
N LYS A 228 31.38 14.42 -33.52
CA LYS A 228 32.54 14.99 -32.79
C LYS A 228 32.38 14.97 -31.27
N TYR A 229 31.15 15.05 -30.77
CA TYR A 229 30.88 15.02 -29.32
C TYR A 229 30.59 13.62 -28.80
N SER A 230 30.11 12.69 -29.65
CA SER A 230 29.79 11.32 -29.24
C SER A 230 31.01 10.46 -28.92
N GLU A 231 32.12 10.58 -29.67
CA GLU A 231 33.36 9.85 -29.38
C GLU A 231 33.98 10.28 -28.04
N ALA A 232 33.82 11.55 -27.64
CA ALA A 232 34.26 12.05 -26.35
C ALA A 232 33.33 11.65 -25.18
N LEU A 233 32.10 11.22 -25.45
CA LEU A 233 31.09 10.84 -24.44
C LEU A 233 30.98 9.34 -24.20
N ILE A 234 31.15 8.52 -25.24
CA ILE A 234 30.78 7.10 -25.23
C ILE A 234 31.97 6.27 -25.73
N ASP A 235 32.82 5.85 -24.80
CA ASP A 235 33.90 4.89 -25.07
C ASP A 235 33.36 3.46 -24.85
N PRO A 236 33.30 2.61 -25.90
CA PRO A 236 32.80 1.23 -25.81
C PRO A 236 33.60 0.38 -24.82
N ASN A 237 34.86 0.72 -24.56
CA ASN A 237 35.76 -0.05 -23.72
C ASN A 237 35.69 0.32 -22.22
N ARG A 238 34.89 1.33 -21.84
CA ARG A 238 34.72 1.72 -20.43
C ARG A 238 33.36 1.25 -19.89
N PRO A 239 33.31 0.52 -18.75
CA PRO A 239 32.05 0.09 -18.13
C PRO A 239 31.17 1.25 -17.61
N GLU A 240 31.65 2.50 -17.68
CA GLU A 240 30.93 3.69 -17.27
C GLU A 240 30.05 4.30 -18.38
N SER A 241 30.31 4.00 -19.66
CA SER A 241 29.54 4.52 -20.81
C SER A 241 28.07 4.07 -20.78
N ALA A 242 27.83 2.84 -20.35
CA ALA A 242 26.51 2.29 -20.10
C ALA A 242 25.66 3.13 -19.12
N SER A 243 26.30 3.57 -18.03
CA SER A 243 25.63 4.39 -17.02
C SER A 243 25.38 5.82 -17.48
N LEU A 244 26.24 6.36 -18.35
CA LEU A 244 26.07 7.69 -18.95
C LEU A 244 24.92 7.70 -19.96
N LEU A 245 24.79 6.66 -20.80
CA LEU A 245 23.67 6.52 -21.73
C LEU A 245 22.34 6.41 -20.97
N LEU A 246 22.29 5.61 -19.90
CA LEU A 246 21.11 5.53 -19.04
C LEU A 246 20.73 6.89 -18.44
N LEU A 247 21.70 7.65 -17.90
CA LEU A 247 21.43 9.00 -17.38
C LEU A 247 20.96 9.95 -18.50
N GLY A 248 21.48 9.80 -19.72
CA GLY A 248 21.01 10.56 -20.88
C GLY A 248 19.56 10.24 -21.28
N VAL A 249 19.18 8.96 -21.29
CA VAL A 249 17.79 8.54 -21.55
C VAL A 249 16.85 9.06 -20.46
N VAL A 250 17.25 8.93 -19.19
CA VAL A 250 16.50 9.49 -18.05
C VAL A 250 16.37 11.01 -18.18
N LEU A 251 17.43 11.71 -18.59
CA LEU A 251 17.40 13.17 -18.79
C LEU A 251 16.36 13.58 -19.83
N VAL A 252 16.34 12.91 -20.99
CA VAL A 252 15.38 13.21 -22.07
C VAL A 252 13.95 12.85 -21.65
N ALA A 253 13.74 11.67 -21.07
CA ALA A 253 12.42 11.23 -20.65
C ALA A 253 11.85 12.08 -19.50
N ALA A 254 12.67 12.39 -18.49
CA ALA A 254 12.28 13.24 -17.38
C ALA A 254 12.02 14.68 -17.84
N GLY A 255 12.85 15.20 -18.75
CA GLY A 255 12.63 16.50 -19.38
C GLY A 255 11.31 16.58 -20.13
N TRP A 256 11.06 15.63 -21.04
CA TRP A 256 9.80 15.57 -21.79
C TRP A 256 8.59 15.52 -20.87
N GLY A 257 8.60 14.65 -19.85
CA GLY A 257 7.51 14.54 -18.88
C GLY A 257 7.33 15.83 -18.08
N PHE A 258 8.42 16.43 -17.58
CA PHE A 258 8.37 17.66 -16.81
C PHE A 258 7.79 18.82 -17.62
N PHE A 259 8.28 19.03 -18.85
CA PHE A 259 7.77 20.10 -19.72
C PHE A 259 6.31 19.87 -20.12
N SER A 260 5.87 18.62 -20.28
CA SER A 260 4.46 18.31 -20.56
C SER A 260 3.54 18.74 -19.41
N ILE A 261 3.93 18.45 -18.16
CA ILE A 261 3.17 18.90 -16.98
C ILE A 261 3.25 20.43 -16.85
N LEU A 262 4.42 21.01 -17.08
CA LEU A 262 4.63 22.46 -17.01
C LEU A 262 3.73 23.22 -17.99
N ILE A 263 3.60 22.73 -19.23
CA ILE A 263 2.71 23.32 -20.24
C ILE A 263 1.24 23.19 -19.81
N SER A 264 0.84 22.05 -19.25
CA SER A 264 -0.52 21.83 -18.75
C SER A 264 -0.89 22.80 -17.61
N VAL A 265 0.04 23.03 -16.68
CA VAL A 265 -0.13 23.96 -15.56
C VAL A 265 -0.14 25.41 -16.05
N GLY A 266 0.86 25.80 -16.86
CA GLY A 266 0.95 27.16 -17.41
C GLY A 266 -0.17 27.52 -18.38
N GLY A 267 -0.80 26.53 -19.01
CA GLY A 267 -1.98 26.70 -19.88
C GLY A 267 -3.31 26.82 -19.13
N GLY A 268 -3.32 26.80 -17.79
CA GLY A 268 -4.53 26.93 -16.98
C GLY A 268 -5.43 25.69 -16.96
N THR A 269 -4.95 24.54 -17.46
CA THR A 269 -5.69 23.26 -17.45
C THR A 269 -5.47 22.44 -16.17
N ALA A 270 -4.72 22.97 -15.21
CA ALA A 270 -4.48 22.37 -13.91
C ALA A 270 -5.38 23.00 -12.83
N PRO A 271 -5.86 22.22 -11.83
CA PRO A 271 -5.63 20.79 -11.63
C PRO A 271 -6.34 19.94 -12.68
N SER A 272 -5.67 18.88 -13.14
CA SER A 272 -6.23 17.99 -14.15
C SER A 272 -7.39 17.15 -13.59
N GLN A 273 -8.24 16.58 -14.44
CA GLN A 273 -9.26 15.61 -14.00
C GLN A 273 -8.64 14.43 -13.23
N LEU A 274 -7.43 14.03 -13.61
CA LEU A 274 -6.69 12.97 -12.95
C LEU A 274 -6.21 13.41 -11.55
N ASP A 275 -5.78 14.66 -11.38
CA ASP A 275 -5.47 15.23 -10.06
C ASP A 275 -6.68 15.17 -9.12
N LEU A 276 -7.85 15.57 -9.60
CA LEU A 276 -9.11 15.53 -8.84
C LEU A 276 -9.50 14.08 -8.49
N ALA A 277 -9.44 13.16 -9.45
CA ALA A 277 -9.79 11.76 -9.24
C ALA A 277 -8.86 11.09 -8.21
N VAL A 278 -7.55 11.33 -8.31
CA VAL A 278 -6.56 10.81 -7.34
C VAL A 278 -6.77 11.44 -5.97
N HIS A 279 -7.02 12.75 -5.90
CA HIS A 279 -7.28 13.42 -4.62
C HIS A 279 -8.52 12.85 -3.91
N GLN A 280 -9.63 12.67 -4.64
CA GLN A 280 -10.85 12.06 -4.09
C GLN A 280 -10.62 10.61 -3.64
N ALA A 281 -9.92 9.81 -4.47
CA ALA A 281 -9.58 8.44 -4.12
C ALA A 281 -8.71 8.37 -2.86
N MET A 282 -7.67 9.20 -2.77
CA MET A 282 -6.78 9.27 -1.60
C MET A 282 -7.53 9.69 -0.34
N PHE A 283 -8.40 10.70 -0.43
CA PHE A 283 -9.19 11.15 0.71
C PHE A 283 -10.15 10.06 1.20
N GLY A 284 -10.77 9.32 0.28
CA GLY A 284 -11.61 8.16 0.61
C GLY A 284 -10.87 7.02 1.32
N LEU A 285 -9.54 6.96 1.22
CA LEU A 285 -8.69 5.98 1.90
C LEU A 285 -8.28 6.38 3.31
N ARG A 286 -8.56 7.62 3.76
CA ARG A 286 -8.14 8.09 5.08
C ARG A 286 -8.71 7.28 6.24
N ASN A 287 -7.86 6.98 7.22
CA ASN A 287 -8.17 6.24 8.44
C ASN A 287 -7.14 6.60 9.54
N PRO A 288 -7.55 6.89 10.79
CA PRO A 288 -6.67 7.20 11.93
C PRO A 288 -5.48 6.25 12.10
N LEU A 289 -5.67 4.97 11.78
CA LEU A 289 -4.58 4.01 11.78
C LEU A 289 -3.60 4.33 10.65
N ALA A 290 -4.02 4.44 9.40
CA ALA A 290 -3.11 4.77 8.29
C ALA A 290 -2.54 6.21 8.34
N ASP A 291 -3.24 7.15 8.99
CA ASP A 291 -2.88 8.57 9.05
C ASP A 291 -1.52 8.79 9.73
N ILE A 292 -1.25 8.15 10.86
CA ILE A 292 0.01 8.32 11.61
C ILE A 292 1.25 7.84 10.82
N PRO A 293 1.33 6.60 10.27
CA PRO A 293 2.47 6.19 9.48
C PRO A 293 2.59 6.98 8.18
N MET A 294 1.48 7.43 7.58
CA MET A 294 1.54 8.31 6.40
C MET A 294 2.10 9.69 6.78
N ALA A 295 1.71 10.27 7.92
CA ALA A 295 2.31 11.50 8.42
C ALA A 295 3.81 11.33 8.72
N LEU A 296 4.20 10.20 9.32
CA LEU A 296 5.60 9.86 9.54
C LEU A 296 6.38 9.77 8.21
N LEU A 297 5.86 9.03 7.22
CA LEU A 297 6.47 8.92 5.89
C LEU A 297 6.53 10.26 5.15
N ALA A 298 5.54 11.13 5.34
CA ALA A 298 5.52 12.46 4.76
C ALA A 298 6.68 13.35 5.25
N THR A 299 7.21 13.08 6.45
CA THR A 299 8.36 13.83 7.01
C THR A 299 9.70 13.48 6.37
N LEU A 300 9.80 12.41 5.57
CA LEU A 300 11.04 12.04 4.86
C LEU A 300 11.56 13.17 3.94
N GLY A 301 10.66 14.02 3.45
CA GLY A 301 10.98 15.17 2.61
C GLY A 301 11.17 16.49 3.37
N ASP A 302 11.03 16.50 4.70
CA ASP A 302 11.13 17.73 5.49
C ASP A 302 12.59 18.16 5.64
N ALA A 303 12.82 19.48 5.68
CA ALA A 303 14.14 20.06 5.90
C ALA A 303 14.79 19.57 7.20
N ALA A 304 14.00 19.33 8.25
CA ALA A 304 14.47 18.80 9.53
C ALA A 304 15.11 17.40 9.40
N VAL A 305 14.73 16.60 8.40
CA VAL A 305 15.31 15.28 8.13
C VAL A 305 16.45 15.38 7.12
N LEU A 306 16.24 16.10 6.02
CA LEU A 306 17.20 16.15 4.91
C LEU A 306 18.45 16.98 5.25
N VAL A 307 18.32 18.13 5.94
CA VAL A 307 19.46 19.03 6.21
C VAL A 307 20.52 18.35 7.08
N PRO A 308 20.20 17.69 8.21
CA PRO A 308 21.21 16.97 9.00
C PRO A 308 21.89 15.85 8.21
N ALA A 309 21.14 15.11 7.39
CA ALA A 309 21.71 14.06 6.53
C ALA A 309 22.68 14.63 5.48
N VAL A 310 22.31 15.75 4.84
CA VAL A 310 23.16 16.46 3.88
C VAL A 310 24.42 16.99 4.55
N LEU A 311 24.30 17.67 5.69
CA LEU A 311 25.44 18.23 6.43
C LEU A 311 26.36 17.14 6.98
N GLY A 312 25.82 16.03 7.50
CA GLY A 312 26.60 14.90 7.99
C GLY A 312 27.45 14.25 6.89
N VAL A 313 26.86 14.00 5.72
CA VAL A 313 27.59 13.47 4.56
C VAL A 313 28.61 14.49 4.03
N PHE A 314 28.24 15.78 3.97
CA PHE A 314 29.15 16.85 3.57
C PHE A 314 30.38 16.93 4.48
N ALA A 315 30.18 16.99 5.80
CA ALA A 315 31.25 17.06 6.79
C ALA A 315 32.18 15.84 6.71
N TRP A 316 31.61 14.65 6.53
CA TRP A 316 32.39 13.43 6.33
C TRP A 316 33.25 13.47 5.06
N LEU A 317 32.67 13.85 3.92
CA LEU A 317 33.40 13.96 2.65
C LEU A 317 34.48 15.05 2.72
N TRP A 318 34.18 16.16 3.40
CA TRP A 318 35.12 17.25 3.62
C TRP A 318 36.30 16.81 4.48
N TRP A 319 36.04 16.16 5.61
CA TRP A 319 37.08 15.62 6.50
C TRP A 319 37.96 14.59 5.78
N ARG A 320 37.37 13.74 4.95
CA ARG A 320 38.10 12.78 4.10
C ARG A 320 38.84 13.42 2.92
N ARG A 321 38.95 14.77 2.87
CA ARG A 321 39.61 15.58 1.83
C ARG A 321 39.03 15.36 0.43
N ARG A 322 37.76 14.94 0.31
CA ARG A 322 37.06 14.73 -0.97
C ARG A 322 36.25 15.97 -1.38
N ARG A 323 36.94 17.11 -1.51
CA ARG A 323 36.32 18.45 -1.72
C ARG A 323 35.38 18.51 -2.93
N ILE A 324 35.76 17.91 -4.06
CA ILE A 324 34.92 17.93 -5.27
C ILE A 324 33.60 17.18 -5.03
N ALA A 325 33.63 16.02 -4.36
CA ALA A 325 32.41 15.26 -4.06
C ALA A 325 31.53 16.01 -3.05
N ALA A 326 32.14 16.62 -2.04
CA ALA A 326 31.44 17.43 -1.05
C ALA A 326 30.71 18.62 -1.71
N TRP A 327 31.35 19.33 -2.64
CA TRP A 327 30.71 20.42 -3.37
C TRP A 327 29.58 19.96 -4.29
N HIS A 328 29.74 18.88 -5.04
CA HIS A 328 28.63 18.34 -5.85
C HIS A 328 27.47 17.86 -4.98
N TRP A 329 27.77 17.26 -3.82
CA TRP A 329 26.77 16.83 -2.84
C TRP A 329 25.97 18.01 -2.27
N LEU A 330 26.62 19.15 -1.98
CA LEU A 330 25.96 20.35 -1.47
C LEU A 330 25.20 21.10 -2.58
N ALA A 331 25.78 21.18 -3.78
CA ALA A 331 25.16 21.85 -4.93
C ALA A 331 23.87 21.18 -5.39
N ALA A 332 23.76 19.85 -5.22
CA ALA A 332 22.58 19.08 -5.61
C ALA A 332 21.28 19.64 -4.98
N PRO A 333 21.10 19.62 -3.64
CA PRO A 333 19.91 20.16 -2.99
C PRO A 333 19.79 21.69 -3.10
N ALA A 334 20.91 22.43 -3.09
CA ALA A 334 20.87 23.90 -3.17
C ALA A 334 20.25 24.40 -4.47
N PHE A 335 20.65 23.81 -5.61
CA PHE A 335 20.08 24.16 -6.91
C PHE A 335 18.62 23.74 -7.03
N ALA A 336 18.27 22.55 -6.52
CA ALA A 336 16.90 22.05 -6.52
C ALA A 336 15.96 23.00 -5.75
N LEU A 337 16.37 23.44 -4.56
CA LEU A 337 15.64 24.42 -3.75
C LEU A 337 15.41 25.72 -4.53
N PHE A 338 16.48 26.28 -5.10
CA PHE A 338 16.42 27.51 -5.89
C PHE A 338 15.46 27.40 -7.08
N LEU A 339 15.52 26.29 -7.82
CA LEU A 339 14.66 26.07 -8.97
C LEU A 339 13.19 25.91 -8.58
N THR A 340 12.90 25.19 -7.50
CA THR A 340 11.52 25.07 -6.98
C THR A 340 10.98 26.41 -6.49
N TRP A 341 11.82 27.24 -5.88
CA TRP A 341 11.44 28.57 -5.43
C TRP A 341 11.09 29.50 -6.60
N ILE A 342 11.90 29.51 -7.66
CA ILE A 342 11.60 30.28 -8.88
C ILE A 342 10.32 29.79 -9.55
N LEU A 343 10.17 28.47 -9.74
CA LEU A 343 8.99 27.91 -10.40
C LEU A 343 7.72 28.21 -9.60
N GLY A 344 7.77 28.11 -8.27
CA GLY A 344 6.65 28.43 -7.40
C GLY A 344 6.30 29.92 -7.37
N TYR A 345 7.25 30.80 -7.71
CA TYR A 345 7.00 32.22 -7.90
C TYR A 345 6.40 32.54 -9.28
N LEU A 346 6.82 31.82 -10.32
CA LEU A 346 6.38 32.06 -11.70
C LEU A 346 5.05 31.40 -12.05
N LEU A 347 4.64 30.36 -11.32
CA LEU A 347 3.47 29.54 -11.65
C LEU A 347 2.47 29.57 -10.50
N ASP A 348 1.25 29.99 -10.80
CA ASP A 348 0.15 30.00 -9.84
C ASP A 348 -0.68 28.71 -10.00
N MET A 349 -0.51 27.78 -9.06
CA MET A 349 -1.23 26.50 -9.03
C MET A 349 -2.26 26.53 -7.89
N PRO A 350 -3.56 26.35 -8.20
CA PRO A 350 -4.59 26.25 -7.17
C PRO A 350 -4.25 25.16 -6.16
N LYS A 351 -4.38 25.45 -4.86
CA LYS A 351 -4.05 24.47 -3.81
C LYS A 351 -5.16 23.44 -3.62
N PRO A 352 -4.85 22.19 -3.23
CA PRO A 352 -5.85 21.27 -2.73
C PRO A 352 -6.62 21.87 -1.53
N PRO A 353 -7.92 21.52 -1.32
CA PRO A 353 -8.73 22.07 -0.23
C PRO A 353 -8.06 21.99 1.15
N ALA A 354 -7.43 20.86 1.47
CA ALA A 354 -6.71 20.65 2.74
C ALA A 354 -5.45 21.53 2.89
N ALA A 355 -4.86 21.99 1.79
CA ALA A 355 -3.66 22.82 1.77
C ALA A 355 -3.97 24.33 1.65
N THR A 356 -5.25 24.72 1.54
CA THR A 356 -5.66 26.14 1.46
C THR A 356 -5.26 26.92 2.72
N ALA A 357 -5.40 26.31 3.89
CA ALA A 357 -5.02 26.87 5.18
C ALA A 357 -3.50 26.84 5.46
N VAL A 358 -2.70 26.26 4.56
CA VAL A 358 -1.25 26.08 4.77
C VAL A 358 -0.45 27.07 3.92
N ALA A 359 0.33 27.92 4.60
CA ALA A 359 1.31 28.80 3.97
C ALA A 359 2.48 27.99 3.38
N GLY A 360 3.01 28.42 2.22
CA GLY A 360 4.22 27.82 1.62
C GLY A 360 4.02 26.67 0.63
N PHE A 361 2.78 26.36 0.23
CA PHE A 361 2.54 25.50 -0.93
C PHE A 361 3.06 26.17 -2.21
N SER A 362 3.85 25.45 -2.99
CA SER A 362 4.40 25.89 -4.28
C SER A 362 4.38 24.74 -5.28
N PHE A 363 4.20 25.07 -6.55
CA PHE A 363 4.40 24.15 -7.66
C PHE A 363 5.83 24.31 -8.21
N PRO A 364 6.56 23.22 -8.47
CA PRO A 364 6.29 21.83 -8.10
C PRO A 364 6.57 21.59 -6.59
N SER A 365 6.17 20.42 -6.07
CA SER A 365 6.36 20.11 -4.64
C SER A 365 7.85 20.15 -4.24
N ALA A 366 8.25 21.16 -3.47
CA ALA A 366 9.63 21.36 -3.03
C ALA A 366 10.13 20.19 -2.18
N THR A 367 9.30 19.65 -1.27
CA THR A 367 9.67 18.52 -0.39
C THR A 367 9.96 17.25 -1.19
N VAL A 368 9.11 16.93 -2.17
CA VAL A 368 9.30 15.76 -3.06
C VAL A 368 10.52 15.97 -3.96
N THR A 369 10.71 17.19 -4.50
CA THR A 369 11.87 17.52 -5.34
C THR A 369 13.17 17.36 -4.56
N MET A 370 13.25 17.92 -3.36
CA MET A 370 14.42 17.84 -2.49
C MET A 370 14.72 16.40 -2.08
N ALA A 371 13.71 15.63 -1.68
CA ALA A 371 13.88 14.21 -1.39
C ALA A 371 14.39 13.45 -2.62
N THR A 372 13.82 13.69 -3.80
CA THR A 372 14.26 13.06 -5.05
C THR A 372 15.73 13.33 -5.31
N VAL A 373 16.16 14.59 -5.20
CA VAL A 373 17.55 15.00 -5.43
C VAL A 373 18.49 14.43 -4.37
N VAL A 374 18.15 14.53 -3.08
CA VAL A 374 19.01 14.04 -1.99
C VAL A 374 19.13 12.52 -2.02
N TYR A 375 18.03 11.77 -2.01
CA TYR A 375 18.06 10.31 -2.04
C TYR A 375 18.61 9.76 -3.36
N GLY A 376 18.20 10.33 -4.49
CA GLY A 376 18.62 9.86 -5.80
C GLY A 376 20.08 10.19 -6.12
N PHE A 377 20.57 11.40 -5.81
CA PHE A 377 21.99 11.73 -5.98
C PHE A 377 22.87 10.91 -5.02
N PHE A 378 22.40 10.66 -3.80
CA PHE A 378 23.06 9.74 -2.88
C PHE A 378 23.17 8.32 -3.44
N ALA A 379 22.11 7.81 -4.08
CA ALA A 379 22.14 6.53 -4.77
C ALA A 379 23.16 6.52 -5.93
N VAL A 380 23.29 7.60 -6.71
CA VAL A 380 24.33 7.74 -7.75
C VAL A 380 25.73 7.67 -7.16
N LEU A 381 25.98 8.33 -6.02
CA LEU A 381 27.27 8.32 -5.32
C LEU A 381 27.64 6.91 -4.83
N ILE A 382 26.70 6.21 -4.18
CA ILE A 382 26.95 4.86 -3.62
C ILE A 382 27.02 3.78 -4.70
N ALA A 383 26.11 3.81 -5.69
CA ALA A 383 25.99 2.74 -6.68
C ALA A 383 27.25 2.57 -7.53
N ARG A 384 28.07 3.62 -7.68
CA ARG A 384 29.35 3.54 -8.40
C ARG A 384 30.34 2.59 -7.74
N GLU A 385 30.30 2.52 -6.41
CA GLU A 385 31.27 1.82 -5.58
C GLU A 385 30.88 0.36 -5.29
N LEU A 386 29.65 -0.04 -5.66
CA LEU A 386 29.16 -1.40 -5.46
C LEU A 386 29.42 -2.29 -6.69
N PRO A 387 29.63 -3.60 -6.50
CA PRO A 387 29.80 -4.56 -7.59
C PRO A 387 28.50 -4.73 -8.38
N GLY A 388 28.61 -5.03 -9.69
CA GLY A 388 27.53 -5.02 -10.68
C GLY A 388 26.13 -5.36 -10.15
N ARG A 389 25.89 -6.60 -9.69
CA ARG A 389 24.56 -7.05 -9.22
C ARG A 389 23.98 -6.27 -8.03
N ARG A 390 24.83 -5.60 -7.23
CA ARG A 390 24.40 -4.80 -6.08
C ARG A 390 24.18 -3.32 -6.42
N ARG A 391 24.52 -2.89 -7.63
CA ARG A 391 24.38 -1.48 -8.06
C ARG A 391 22.93 -1.00 -8.17
N ALA A 392 21.98 -1.91 -8.35
CA ALA A 392 20.55 -1.58 -8.43
C ALA A 392 19.94 -1.19 -7.06
N TRP A 393 20.42 -1.79 -5.97
CA TRP A 393 19.81 -1.64 -4.64
C TRP A 393 19.74 -0.20 -4.10
N PRO A 394 20.79 0.65 -4.23
CA PRO A 394 20.70 2.05 -3.82
C PRO A 394 19.60 2.82 -4.59
N TYR A 395 19.44 2.55 -5.89
CA TYR A 395 18.40 3.18 -6.70
C TYR A 395 17.00 2.68 -6.32
N VAL A 396 16.85 1.39 -6.00
CA VAL A 396 15.60 0.83 -5.45
C VAL A 396 15.24 1.53 -4.15
N ALA A 397 16.19 1.65 -3.22
CA ALA A 397 15.95 2.28 -1.92
C ALA A 397 15.57 3.77 -2.05
N ALA A 398 16.28 4.51 -2.92
CA ALA A 398 15.95 5.92 -3.19
C ALA A 398 14.58 6.08 -3.85
N ALA A 399 14.29 5.29 -4.88
CA ALA A 399 12.99 5.32 -5.56
C ALA A 399 11.84 4.96 -4.61
N LEU A 400 12.07 3.99 -3.73
CA LEU A 400 11.07 3.60 -2.73
C LEU A 400 10.84 4.72 -1.71
N ALA A 401 11.89 5.33 -1.17
CA ALA A 401 11.76 6.44 -0.22
C ALA A 401 10.97 7.62 -0.82
N VAL A 402 11.28 8.00 -2.07
CA VAL A 402 10.61 9.09 -2.79
C VAL A 402 9.16 8.73 -3.12
N ALA A 403 8.89 7.51 -3.55
CA ALA A 403 7.53 7.08 -3.88
C ALA A 403 6.64 6.96 -2.64
N LEU A 404 7.16 6.44 -1.52
CA LEU A 404 6.44 6.38 -0.25
C LEU A 404 6.16 7.79 0.29
N LEU A 405 7.13 8.70 0.19
CA LEU A 405 6.93 10.12 0.51
C LEU A 405 5.85 10.75 -0.38
N GLY A 406 5.93 10.54 -1.69
CA GLY A 406 4.95 11.06 -2.65
C GLY A 406 3.54 10.52 -2.36
N PHE A 407 3.42 9.21 -2.17
CA PHE A 407 2.16 8.56 -1.79
C PHE A 407 1.61 9.13 -0.48
N ALA A 408 2.44 9.29 0.55
CA ALA A 408 2.04 9.88 1.83
C ALA A 408 1.53 11.32 1.68
N ARG A 409 2.18 12.15 0.85
CA ARG A 409 1.74 13.54 0.59
C ARG A 409 0.42 13.60 -0.18
N LEU A 410 0.20 12.68 -1.14
CA LEU A 410 -1.07 12.56 -1.86
C LEU A 410 -2.19 12.05 -0.93
N TYR A 411 -1.89 11.05 -0.10
CA TYR A 411 -2.79 10.47 0.89
C TYR A 411 -3.32 11.53 1.88
N LEU A 412 -2.43 12.40 2.37
CA LEU A 412 -2.80 13.51 3.25
C LEU A 412 -3.54 14.64 2.53
N GLY A 413 -3.62 14.60 1.18
CA GLY A 413 -4.19 15.69 0.39
C GLY A 413 -3.35 16.96 0.39
N ALA A 414 -2.05 16.86 0.69
CA ALA A 414 -1.14 18.00 0.78
C ALA A 414 -0.74 18.58 -0.58
N HIS A 415 -0.75 17.75 -1.63
CA HIS A 415 -0.36 18.10 -2.99
C HIS A 415 -1.24 17.38 -4.02
N TRP A 416 -1.32 17.96 -5.23
CA TRP A 416 -1.88 17.28 -6.39
C TRP A 416 -0.90 16.23 -6.94
N LEU A 417 -1.39 15.30 -7.77
CA LEU A 417 -0.52 14.31 -8.40
C LEU A 417 0.51 14.98 -9.31
N SER A 418 0.07 15.97 -10.09
CA SER A 418 0.93 16.76 -10.97
C SER A 418 2.07 17.45 -10.21
N ASP A 419 1.84 17.97 -9.00
CA ASP A 419 2.90 18.59 -8.18
C ASP A 419 3.98 17.58 -7.79
N VAL A 420 3.55 16.38 -7.38
CA VAL A 420 4.43 15.29 -6.93
C VAL A 420 5.21 14.75 -8.12
N LEU A 421 4.55 14.48 -9.25
CA LEU A 421 5.21 13.98 -10.46
C LEU A 421 6.17 15.02 -11.04
N ALA A 422 5.78 16.29 -11.11
CA ALA A 422 6.65 17.37 -11.56
C ALA A 422 7.89 17.48 -10.66
N GLY A 423 7.73 17.36 -9.34
CA GLY A 423 8.86 17.38 -8.41
C GLY A 423 9.82 16.20 -8.59
N ILE A 424 9.29 14.99 -8.79
CA ILE A 424 10.11 13.79 -9.07
C ILE A 424 10.85 13.96 -10.41
N LEU A 425 10.15 14.40 -11.47
CA LEU A 425 10.72 14.59 -12.81
C LEU A 425 11.79 15.68 -12.81
N LEU A 426 11.55 16.81 -12.15
CA LEU A 426 12.52 17.88 -12.00
C LEU A 426 13.78 17.40 -11.25
N GLY A 427 13.57 16.67 -10.16
CA GLY A 427 14.67 16.07 -9.40
C GLY A 427 15.46 15.07 -10.24
N MET A 428 14.80 14.19 -11.00
CA MET A 428 15.46 13.23 -11.90
C MET A 428 16.26 13.92 -13.01
N LEU A 429 15.71 14.98 -13.61
CA LEU A 429 16.39 15.79 -14.62
C LEU A 429 17.69 16.38 -14.06
N TRP A 430 17.63 16.94 -12.84
CA TRP A 430 18.79 17.51 -12.20
C TRP A 430 19.83 16.45 -11.78
N ILE A 431 19.39 15.32 -11.21
CA ILE A 431 20.26 14.20 -10.85
C ILE A 431 20.95 13.62 -12.09
N ALA A 432 20.24 13.54 -13.22
CA ALA A 432 20.82 13.08 -14.47
C ALA A 432 21.92 14.03 -14.96
N ALA A 433 21.64 15.34 -15.01
CA ALA A 433 22.62 16.36 -15.39
C ALA A 433 23.86 16.37 -14.47
N LEU A 434 23.64 16.42 -13.16
CA LEU A 434 24.71 16.45 -12.17
C LEU A 434 25.47 15.12 -12.11
N GLY A 435 24.77 14.00 -12.28
CA GLY A 435 25.35 12.66 -12.35
C GLY A 435 26.29 12.49 -13.54
N ILE A 436 25.93 13.03 -14.70
CA ILE A 436 26.81 13.09 -15.89
C ILE A 436 28.04 13.95 -15.60
N ALA A 437 27.85 15.15 -15.02
CA ALA A 437 28.97 16.05 -14.69
C ALA A 437 29.94 15.44 -13.67
N TYR A 438 29.41 14.79 -12.63
CA TYR A 438 30.19 14.12 -11.58
C TYR A 438 30.98 12.93 -12.11
N ARG A 439 30.34 12.05 -12.90
CA ARG A 439 30.98 10.84 -13.45
C ARG A 439 32.14 11.18 -14.39
N ARG A 440 32.07 12.29 -15.12
CA ARG A 440 33.17 12.74 -15.99
C ARG A 440 34.43 13.19 -15.24
N ARG A 441 34.30 13.73 -14.04
CA ARG A 441 35.41 14.40 -13.32
C ARG A 441 36.08 13.53 -12.25
N MET A 442 35.46 12.43 -11.84
CA MET A 442 35.91 11.65 -10.68
C MET A 442 36.57 10.33 -11.08
N VAL A 443 37.82 10.12 -10.67
CA VAL A 443 38.62 8.91 -10.99
C VAL A 443 38.87 8.00 -9.77
N ARG A 444 38.61 8.47 -8.53
CA ARG A 444 38.99 7.75 -7.31
C ARG A 444 37.79 7.28 -6.48
N SER A 445 37.79 6.01 -6.10
CA SER A 445 36.82 5.42 -5.19
C SER A 445 36.91 5.97 -3.76
N PHE A 446 35.82 5.89 -3.01
CA PHE A 446 35.79 6.23 -1.58
C PHE A 446 35.05 5.18 -0.73
N TRP A 447 35.28 5.24 0.59
CA TRP A 447 34.67 4.32 1.55
C TRP A 447 33.15 4.52 1.67
N VAL A 448 32.40 3.62 1.06
CA VAL A 448 30.93 3.64 1.01
C VAL A 448 30.29 3.46 2.38
N ARG A 449 30.75 2.45 3.14
CA ARG A 449 30.09 2.00 4.37
C ARG A 449 29.85 3.14 5.38
N PRO A 450 30.85 3.93 5.81
CA PRO A 450 30.61 5.01 6.76
C PRO A 450 29.72 6.12 6.20
N THR A 451 29.85 6.44 4.91
CA THR A 451 29.01 7.44 4.24
C THR A 451 27.54 6.99 4.20
N ALA A 452 27.30 5.71 3.89
CA ALA A 452 26.00 5.05 3.94
C ALA A 452 25.41 5.08 5.36
N THR A 453 26.21 4.68 6.36
CA THR A 453 25.79 4.67 7.76
C THR A 453 25.40 6.06 8.22
N ILE A 454 26.23 7.09 7.99
CA ILE A 454 25.94 8.47 8.41
C ILE A 454 24.61 8.94 7.81
N PHE A 455 24.42 8.74 6.50
CA PHE A 455 23.19 9.17 5.83
C PHE A 455 21.95 8.45 6.36
N PHE A 456 21.95 7.11 6.37
CA PHE A 456 20.76 6.35 6.80
C PHE A 456 20.48 6.50 8.29
N VAL A 457 21.50 6.59 9.15
CA VAL A 457 21.32 6.86 10.59
C VAL A 457 20.74 8.26 10.79
N ALA A 458 21.23 9.27 10.07
CA ALA A 458 20.68 10.62 10.14
C ALA A 458 19.22 10.64 9.65
N VAL A 459 18.92 10.04 8.49
CA VAL A 459 17.56 10.01 7.94
C VAL A 459 16.61 9.26 8.88
N ILE A 460 16.93 8.03 9.29
CA ILE A 460 16.05 7.21 10.13
C ILE A 460 15.90 7.84 11.52
N GLY A 461 17.00 8.28 12.13
CA GLY A 461 17.00 8.91 13.44
C GLY A 461 16.21 10.21 13.46
N MET A 462 16.43 11.09 12.48
CA MET A 462 15.68 12.36 12.38
C MET A 462 14.22 12.12 12.01
N THR A 463 13.90 11.16 11.14
CA THR A 463 12.49 10.80 10.83
C THR A 463 11.78 10.29 12.07
N ALA A 464 12.41 9.43 12.87
CA ALA A 464 11.84 8.95 14.13
C ALA A 464 11.65 10.09 15.15
N TRP A 465 12.64 10.97 15.29
CA TRP A 465 12.61 12.07 16.27
C TRP A 465 11.68 13.24 15.88
N HIS A 466 11.72 13.67 14.61
CA HIS A 466 10.90 14.76 14.09
C HIS A 466 9.49 14.29 13.76
N GLY A 467 9.37 13.12 13.12
CA GLY A 467 8.08 12.55 12.72
C GLY A 467 7.20 12.18 13.91
N SER A 468 7.76 11.61 14.98
CA SER A 468 6.97 11.32 16.20
C SER A 468 6.42 12.57 16.89
N ARG A 469 7.08 13.72 16.76
CA ARG A 469 6.61 14.99 17.34
C ARG A 469 5.72 15.80 16.41
N SER A 470 5.92 15.66 15.11
CA SER A 470 5.26 16.49 14.11
C SER A 470 4.04 15.82 13.47
N ALA A 471 3.88 14.50 13.61
CA ALA A 471 2.79 13.75 12.96
C ALA A 471 1.41 14.33 13.28
N ASP A 472 1.10 14.55 14.56
CA ASP A 472 -0.21 15.09 14.97
C ASP A 472 -0.42 16.51 14.43
N THR A 473 0.62 17.35 14.47
CA THR A 473 0.56 18.71 13.92
C THR A 473 0.38 18.73 12.40
N LEU A 474 0.97 17.77 11.69
CA LEU A 474 0.82 17.62 10.24
C LEU A 474 -0.58 17.13 9.89
N LEU A 475 -1.12 16.17 10.64
CA LEU A 475 -2.48 15.67 10.45
C LEU A 475 -3.51 16.76 10.67
N ALA A 476 -3.35 17.57 11.73
CA ALA A 476 -4.23 18.70 12.00
C ALA A 476 -4.18 19.78 10.91
N ARG A 477 -2.99 20.03 10.33
CA ARG A 477 -2.82 21.02 9.23
C ARG A 477 -3.47 20.60 7.92
N PHE A 478 -3.52 19.29 7.65
CA PHE A 478 -4.08 18.73 6.42
C PHE A 478 -5.45 18.06 6.65
N ASP A 479 -6.15 18.45 7.71
CA ASP A 479 -7.57 18.10 7.86
C ASP A 479 -8.40 19.12 7.06
N PRO A 480 -9.16 18.70 6.03
CA PRO A 480 -9.85 19.65 5.18
C PRO A 480 -10.97 20.39 5.95
N PRO A 481 -11.05 21.73 5.79
CA PRO A 481 -12.12 22.50 6.39
C PRO A 481 -13.48 22.00 5.88
N LEU A 482 -14.47 21.90 6.77
CA LEU A 482 -15.85 21.63 6.38
C LEU A 482 -16.36 22.84 5.61
N MET A 483 -16.69 22.69 4.33
CA MET A 483 -17.54 23.67 3.66
C MET A 483 -18.93 23.55 4.27
N GLN A 484 -19.30 24.54 5.08
CA GLN A 484 -20.56 24.54 5.81
C GLN A 484 -21.69 24.87 4.84
N THR A 485 -22.57 23.90 4.59
CA THR A 485 -23.79 24.09 3.81
C THR A 485 -24.93 24.46 4.77
N PRO A 486 -25.53 25.65 4.65
CA PRO A 486 -26.62 26.06 5.53
C PRO A 486 -27.88 25.24 5.24
N LEU A 487 -28.54 24.78 6.30
CA LEU A 487 -29.80 24.05 6.25
C LEU A 487 -30.75 24.58 7.33
N SER A 488 -32.04 24.66 7.06
CA SER A 488 -32.99 25.08 8.11
C SER A 488 -33.17 23.97 9.15
N ALA A 489 -33.09 24.33 10.43
CA ALA A 489 -33.30 23.42 11.57
C ALA A 489 -34.71 22.80 11.58
N ASP A 490 -35.71 23.53 11.09
CA ASP A 490 -37.09 23.05 11.01
C ASP A 490 -37.32 22.12 9.82
N VAL A 491 -36.69 22.43 8.68
CA VAL A 491 -36.74 21.56 7.50
C VAL A 491 -36.01 20.23 7.79
N TRP A 492 -34.85 20.29 8.43
CA TRP A 492 -34.15 19.10 8.92
C TRP A 492 -35.00 18.28 9.87
N TRP A 493 -35.66 18.90 10.86
CA TRP A 493 -36.46 18.17 11.85
C TRP A 493 -37.76 17.57 11.29
N ARG A 494 -38.27 18.05 10.15
CA ARG A 494 -39.51 17.53 9.57
C ARG A 494 -39.28 16.59 8.39
N GLN A 495 -38.35 16.90 7.48
CA GLN A 495 -38.28 16.27 6.15
C GLN A 495 -36.87 15.81 5.76
N ASP A 496 -35.87 16.69 5.80
CA ASP A 496 -34.57 16.42 5.16
C ASP A 496 -33.74 15.33 5.84
N TRP A 497 -34.01 15.04 7.11
CA TRP A 497 -33.40 13.91 7.82
C TRP A 497 -33.67 12.55 7.15
N GLN A 498 -34.70 12.45 6.30
CA GLN A 498 -35.07 11.21 5.61
C GLN A 498 -34.24 10.95 4.34
N LEU A 499 -34.11 11.96 3.47
CA LEU A 499 -33.56 11.80 2.10
C LEU A 499 -32.26 12.57 1.85
N GLY A 500 -31.98 13.60 2.63
CA GLY A 500 -30.79 14.46 2.45
C GLY A 500 -29.52 13.94 3.13
N MET A 501 -29.64 12.91 3.98
CA MET A 501 -28.55 12.40 4.81
C MET A 501 -28.20 10.94 4.48
N PRO A 502 -26.91 10.56 4.60
CA PRO A 502 -26.47 9.19 4.35
C PRO A 502 -27.05 8.25 5.42
N SER A 503 -27.67 7.14 5.01
CA SER A 503 -28.13 6.09 5.94
C SER A 503 -27.04 5.20 6.44
N ARG A 504 -26.01 4.97 5.64
CA ARG A 504 -25.02 3.94 5.93
C ARG A 504 -23.62 4.51 5.85
N ARG A 505 -22.81 4.08 6.81
CA ARG A 505 -21.40 4.39 6.88
C ARG A 505 -20.66 3.52 5.88
N ASN A 506 -20.08 4.16 4.85
CA ASN A 506 -19.28 3.57 3.77
C ASN A 506 -20.11 2.92 2.66
N GLU A 507 -20.45 3.70 1.63
CA GLU A 507 -21.17 3.25 0.41
C GLU A 507 -20.44 2.13 -0.36
N LEU A 508 -19.13 1.93 -0.14
CA LEU A 508 -18.34 0.86 -0.79
C LEU A 508 -18.74 -0.58 -0.38
N HIS A 509 -19.43 -0.78 0.74
CA HIS A 509 -19.80 -2.11 1.25
C HIS A 509 -21.32 -2.21 1.40
N GLY A 510 -22.03 -2.39 0.29
CA GLY A 510 -23.49 -2.19 0.17
C GLY A 510 -24.41 -2.97 1.11
N ARG A 511 -23.95 -3.98 1.86
CA ARG A 511 -24.78 -4.73 2.85
C ARG A 511 -24.27 -4.72 4.30
N ASP A 512 -22.96 -4.70 4.53
CA ASP A 512 -22.36 -4.74 5.88
C ASP A 512 -22.01 -3.34 6.43
N ALA A 513 -22.30 -2.28 5.68
CA ALA A 513 -22.11 -0.90 6.09
C ALA A 513 -23.00 -0.57 7.29
N TRP A 514 -22.37 -0.06 8.37
CA TRP A 514 -23.05 0.29 9.62
C TRP A 514 -24.10 1.36 9.38
N ALA A 515 -25.27 1.20 9.96
CA ALA A 515 -26.30 2.18 9.75
C ALA A 515 -26.14 3.39 10.69
N LEU A 516 -26.43 4.56 10.13
CA LEU A 516 -26.32 5.87 10.76
C LEU A 516 -27.66 6.24 11.38
N ASN A 517 -27.96 5.60 12.50
CA ASN A 517 -29.25 5.67 13.20
C ASN A 517 -29.33 6.77 14.27
N VAL A 518 -28.30 7.63 14.42
CA VAL A 518 -28.31 8.75 15.38
C VAL A 518 -28.00 10.06 14.66
N GLN A 519 -28.81 11.10 14.88
CA GLN A 519 -28.55 12.46 14.42
C GLN A 519 -28.69 13.45 15.58
N LEU A 520 -27.72 14.34 15.75
CA LEU A 520 -27.68 15.32 16.82
C LEU A 520 -27.48 16.73 16.28
N ALA A 521 -28.36 17.65 16.64
CA ALA A 521 -28.17 19.09 16.44
C ALA A 521 -27.67 19.77 17.72
N GLY A 522 -26.58 20.52 17.61
CA GLY A 522 -26.04 21.35 18.68
C GLY A 522 -24.70 20.87 19.27
N PRO A 523 -24.19 21.53 20.33
CA PRO A 523 -22.92 21.17 20.97
C PRO A 523 -22.90 19.75 21.55
N LEU A 524 -21.80 19.03 21.28
CA LEU A 524 -21.57 17.66 21.78
C LEU A 524 -21.46 17.57 23.31
N ASP A 525 -21.07 18.64 23.98
CA ASP A 525 -20.84 18.64 25.43
C ASP A 525 -22.15 18.42 26.22
N SER A 526 -23.27 18.96 25.73
CA SER A 526 -24.59 18.73 26.33
C SER A 526 -24.99 17.25 26.25
N LEU A 527 -24.72 16.61 25.10
CA LEU A 527 -24.96 15.17 24.93
C LEU A 527 -24.03 14.37 25.85
N ARG A 528 -22.73 14.69 25.85
CA ARG A 528 -21.72 14.01 26.68
C ARG A 528 -22.10 14.06 28.16
N ALA A 529 -22.52 15.22 28.67
CA ALA A 529 -22.93 15.37 30.06
C ALA A 529 -24.12 14.48 30.42
N ARG A 530 -25.14 14.38 29.55
CA ARG A 530 -26.29 13.50 29.77
C ARG A 530 -25.91 12.03 29.75
N LEU A 531 -25.10 11.61 28.77
CA LEU A 531 -24.65 10.22 28.67
C LEU A 531 -23.78 9.82 29.88
N LEU A 532 -22.91 10.70 30.38
CA LEU A 532 -22.12 10.46 31.60
C LEU A 532 -23.02 10.19 32.82
N LEU A 533 -24.13 10.92 32.97
CA LEU A 533 -25.09 10.70 34.06
C LEU A 533 -25.82 9.35 33.96
N SER A 534 -25.97 8.82 32.75
CA SER A 534 -26.62 7.53 32.46
C SER A 534 -25.66 6.34 32.46
N GLY A 535 -24.44 6.52 32.98
CA GLY A 535 -23.45 5.44 33.12
C GLY A 535 -22.64 5.16 31.86
N TRP A 536 -22.62 6.08 30.88
CA TRP A 536 -21.66 6.02 29.78
C TRP A 536 -20.32 6.61 30.21
N GLU A 537 -19.24 6.09 29.64
CA GLU A 537 -17.87 6.53 29.90
C GLU A 537 -17.29 7.20 28.66
N ASN A 538 -16.49 8.26 28.87
CA ASN A 538 -15.67 8.84 27.81
C ASN A 538 -14.62 7.83 27.36
N TYR A 539 -14.43 7.69 26.06
CA TYR A 539 -13.55 6.67 25.52
C TYR A 539 -12.61 7.24 24.46
N SER A 540 -11.31 7.01 24.63
CA SER A 540 -10.32 7.28 23.59
C SER A 540 -10.06 6.01 22.80
N THR A 541 -10.26 6.07 21.49
CA THR A 541 -9.93 4.95 20.60
C THR A 541 -8.42 4.68 20.68
N GLY A 542 -8.01 3.46 21.03
CA GLY A 542 -6.60 3.13 21.32
C GLY A 542 -5.62 3.28 20.14
N GLY A 543 -6.06 3.73 18.95
CA GLY A 543 -5.18 3.96 17.80
C GLY A 543 -4.28 2.76 17.48
N TRP A 544 -3.00 3.01 17.27
CA TRP A 544 -2.01 1.96 16.98
C TRP A 544 -1.69 1.05 18.16
N THR A 545 -1.65 1.58 19.39
CA THR A 545 -1.40 0.76 20.58
C THR A 545 -2.53 -0.22 20.79
N GLY A 546 -3.77 0.23 20.56
CA GLY A 546 -4.95 -0.61 20.57
C GLY A 546 -4.97 -1.69 19.50
N LEU A 547 -4.50 -1.37 18.29
CA LEU A 547 -4.33 -2.38 17.25
C LEU A 547 -3.29 -3.43 17.64
N LEU A 548 -2.16 -3.05 18.24
CA LEU A 548 -1.17 -4.01 18.72
C LEU A 548 -1.68 -4.87 19.87
N GLN A 549 -2.50 -4.29 20.75
CA GLN A 549 -3.18 -5.01 21.83
C GLN A 549 -4.16 -6.08 21.34
N THR A 550 -4.72 -5.96 20.13
CA THR A 550 -5.53 -7.05 19.54
C THR A 550 -4.73 -8.33 19.33
N LEU A 551 -3.41 -8.24 19.17
CA LEU A 551 -2.50 -9.37 18.98
C LEU A 551 -1.99 -9.96 20.31
N ASP A 552 -2.39 -9.40 21.44
CA ASP A 552 -2.02 -9.91 22.75
C ASP A 552 -2.92 -11.09 23.14
N LYS A 553 -2.30 -12.24 23.41
CA LYS A 553 -2.97 -13.47 23.84
C LYS A 553 -3.61 -13.34 25.22
N ASN A 554 -3.05 -12.47 26.08
CA ASN A 554 -3.47 -12.35 27.48
C ASN A 554 -4.49 -11.24 27.71
N ILE A 555 -4.80 -10.44 26.68
CA ILE A 555 -5.69 -9.31 26.85
C ILE A 555 -7.11 -9.74 27.20
N THR A 556 -7.69 -9.05 28.17
CA THR A 556 -9.07 -9.24 28.61
C THR A 556 -10.02 -8.27 27.91
N ALA A 557 -11.32 -8.54 27.99
CA ALA A 557 -12.34 -7.65 27.42
C ALA A 557 -12.31 -6.25 28.05
N ASP A 558 -11.91 -6.12 29.31
CA ASP A 558 -11.87 -4.81 29.99
C ASP A 558 -10.69 -3.93 29.57
N GLU A 559 -9.62 -4.56 29.07
CA GLU A 559 -8.37 -3.92 28.65
C GLU A 559 -8.32 -3.63 27.15
N LEU A 560 -9.03 -4.42 26.33
CA LEU A 560 -8.98 -4.30 24.88
C LEU A 560 -9.67 -3.02 24.40
N PRO A 561 -8.94 -2.08 23.77
CA PRO A 561 -9.55 -0.85 23.33
C PRO A 561 -10.43 -1.04 22.09
N VAL A 562 -11.49 -0.25 22.01
CA VAL A 562 -12.29 -0.11 20.80
C VAL A 562 -11.47 0.60 19.72
N LEU A 563 -11.36 -0.03 18.55
CA LEU A 563 -10.63 0.52 17.42
C LEU A 563 -11.37 1.72 16.79
N PRO A 564 -10.61 2.72 16.28
CA PRO A 564 -11.21 3.90 15.65
C PRO A 564 -11.90 3.54 14.34
N ALA A 565 -12.88 4.36 13.98
CA ALA A 565 -13.61 4.20 12.73
C ALA A 565 -13.89 5.54 12.04
N THR A 566 -13.94 5.54 10.71
CA THR A 566 -14.12 6.77 9.93
C THR A 566 -15.40 6.80 9.14
N HIS A 567 -15.85 8.02 8.88
CA HIS A 567 -16.92 8.33 7.94
C HIS A 567 -16.40 9.42 6.98
N TYR A 568 -16.46 9.17 5.66
CA TYR A 568 -15.87 10.02 4.61
C TYR A 568 -14.47 10.60 4.95
N GLY A 569 -13.53 9.72 5.32
CA GLY A 569 -12.15 10.11 5.66
C GLY A 569 -11.96 10.83 6.99
N ARG A 570 -13.01 11.10 7.77
CA ARG A 570 -12.94 11.84 9.04
C ARG A 570 -12.98 10.92 10.27
N PRO A 571 -12.21 11.24 11.33
CA PRO A 571 -12.27 10.55 12.61
C PRO A 571 -13.58 10.85 13.35
N GLU A 572 -13.86 10.06 14.38
CA GLU A 572 -15.00 10.27 15.28
C GLU A 572 -14.80 11.54 16.12
N ALA A 573 -15.84 12.36 16.21
CA ALA A 573 -15.85 13.55 17.05
C ALA A 573 -16.23 13.22 18.51
N LEU A 574 -17.06 12.20 18.71
CA LEU A 574 -17.41 11.67 20.03
C LEU A 574 -17.48 10.15 19.98
N VAL A 575 -16.81 9.51 20.95
CA VAL A 575 -16.94 8.08 21.23
C VAL A 575 -17.20 7.92 22.71
N MET A 576 -18.31 7.26 23.05
CA MET A 576 -18.61 6.89 24.43
C MET A 576 -19.00 5.42 24.49
N VAL A 577 -18.69 4.79 25.61
CA VAL A 577 -18.95 3.36 25.81
C VAL A 577 -19.76 3.13 27.07
N ARG A 578 -20.60 2.11 27.06
CA ARG A 578 -21.28 1.59 28.25
C ARG A 578 -21.01 0.10 28.33
N ARG A 579 -20.35 -0.36 29.39
CA ARG A 579 -20.13 -1.79 29.60
C ARG A 579 -21.44 -2.42 30.06
N ALA A 580 -21.83 -3.54 29.46
CA ALA A 580 -23.00 -4.29 29.90
C ALA A 580 -22.66 -5.12 31.15
N ASP A 581 -23.69 -5.58 31.88
CA ASP A 581 -23.51 -6.48 33.05
C ASP A 581 -22.76 -7.79 32.69
N THR A 582 -22.71 -8.13 31.41
CA THR A 582 -21.92 -9.27 30.91
C THR A 582 -20.53 -8.80 30.48
N PRO A 583 -19.42 -9.36 31.02
CA PRO A 583 -18.06 -8.88 30.79
C PRO A 583 -17.54 -9.05 29.35
N ARG A 584 -18.36 -9.56 28.42
CA ARG A 584 -18.02 -9.73 27.00
C ARG A 584 -18.85 -8.86 26.06
N ARG A 585 -19.68 -7.95 26.57
CA ARG A 585 -20.51 -7.06 25.76
C ARG A 585 -20.36 -5.62 26.21
N MET A 586 -20.28 -4.73 25.23
CA MET A 586 -20.25 -3.28 25.46
C MET A 586 -21.08 -2.56 24.41
N GLN A 587 -21.72 -1.47 24.79
CA GLN A 587 -22.42 -0.59 23.87
C GLN A 587 -21.53 0.60 23.55
N VAL A 588 -21.51 1.03 22.30
CA VAL A 588 -20.68 2.13 21.82
C VAL A 588 -21.51 3.07 20.98
N ILE A 589 -21.48 4.35 21.33
CA ILE A 589 -22.03 5.43 20.51
C ILE A 589 -20.88 6.18 19.85
N ARG A 590 -21.00 6.41 18.55
CA ARG A 590 -20.02 7.13 17.73
C ARG A 590 -20.71 8.24 16.96
N LEU A 591 -20.15 9.44 16.97
CA LEU A 591 -20.64 10.59 16.20
C LEU A 591 -19.54 11.17 15.32
N TRP A 592 -19.92 11.58 14.11
CA TRP A 592 -19.07 12.22 13.11
C TRP A 592 -19.65 13.59 12.75
N ALA A 593 -18.76 14.54 12.41
CA ALA A 593 -19.14 15.85 11.93
C ALA A 593 -19.78 15.74 10.53
N THR A 594 -20.86 16.49 10.30
CA THR A 594 -21.42 16.69 8.96
C THR A 594 -21.02 18.07 8.40
N PRO A 595 -21.02 18.28 7.08
CA PRO A 595 -20.83 19.60 6.50
C PRO A 595 -22.04 20.52 6.68
N VAL A 596 -23.11 20.07 7.33
CA VAL A 596 -24.35 20.81 7.48
C VAL A 596 -24.32 21.67 8.74
N GLN A 597 -24.69 22.94 8.59
CA GLN A 597 -25.00 23.84 9.71
C GLN A 597 -26.46 24.23 9.71
N LEU A 598 -27.09 24.12 10.88
CA LEU A 598 -28.52 24.39 11.04
C LEU A 598 -28.77 25.87 11.37
N GLN A 599 -29.75 26.45 10.68
CA GLN A 599 -30.23 27.83 10.88
C GLN A 599 -31.67 27.86 11.40
N PRO A 600 -32.06 28.86 12.21
CA PRO A 600 -31.25 29.97 12.72
C PRO A 600 -30.39 29.55 13.93
N GLY A 601 -29.08 29.87 13.92
CA GLY A 601 -28.18 29.61 15.06
C GLY A 601 -26.80 29.00 14.74
N ASP A 602 -26.50 28.72 13.47
CA ASP A 602 -25.26 28.09 12.99
C ASP A 602 -24.86 26.84 13.80
N GLU A 603 -25.86 26.05 14.17
CA GLU A 603 -25.66 24.87 15.01
C GLU A 603 -25.03 23.72 14.19
N PRO A 604 -23.98 23.06 14.70
CA PRO A 604 -23.40 21.92 14.01
C PRO A 604 -24.34 20.71 14.07
N LEU A 605 -24.45 20.01 12.95
CA LEU A 605 -25.16 18.74 12.85
C LEU A 605 -24.17 17.57 12.87
N TRP A 606 -24.45 16.58 13.69
CA TRP A 606 -23.66 15.36 13.85
C TRP A 606 -24.49 14.17 13.43
N ILE A 607 -23.83 13.19 12.82
CA ILE A 607 -24.44 11.91 12.45
C ILE A 607 -23.65 10.77 13.07
N GLY A 608 -24.33 9.70 13.45
CA GLY A 608 -23.72 8.65 14.25
C GLY A 608 -24.43 7.34 14.23
N THR A 609 -23.88 6.43 15.02
CA THR A 609 -24.39 5.08 15.19
C THR A 609 -24.26 4.65 16.64
N VAL A 610 -25.22 3.85 17.09
CA VAL A 610 -25.14 3.11 18.36
C VAL A 610 -25.08 1.62 18.07
N LYS A 611 -24.10 0.92 18.65
CA LYS A 611 -23.89 -0.52 18.44
C LYS A 611 -23.54 -1.25 19.70
N GLU A 612 -23.94 -2.51 19.78
CA GLU A 612 -23.42 -3.47 20.72
C GLU A 612 -22.22 -4.19 20.10
N LEU A 613 -21.13 -4.23 20.83
CA LEU A 613 -19.90 -4.93 20.50
C LEU A 613 -19.75 -6.14 21.41
N GLN A 614 -19.41 -7.28 20.83
CA GLN A 614 -19.09 -8.51 21.55
C GLN A 614 -17.59 -8.78 21.48
N PHE A 615 -16.99 -9.12 22.62
CA PHE A 615 -15.60 -9.56 22.67
C PHE A 615 -15.47 -10.94 22.04
N THR A 616 -14.73 -11.03 20.94
CA THR A 616 -14.49 -12.26 20.20
C THR A 616 -13.00 -12.52 20.11
N ARG A 617 -12.60 -13.78 20.35
CA ARG A 617 -11.22 -14.24 20.17
C ARG A 617 -11.17 -15.26 19.03
N ARG A 618 -10.30 -15.05 18.05
CA ARG A 618 -10.00 -16.01 16.97
C ARG A 618 -8.53 -16.43 17.05
N LEU A 619 -8.25 -17.69 16.74
CA LEU A 619 -6.90 -18.27 16.65
C LEU A 619 -6.04 -18.14 17.92
N ASP A 620 -6.63 -18.00 19.12
CA ASP A 620 -5.97 -17.84 20.42
C ASP A 620 -5.05 -16.62 20.64
N PHE A 621 -4.65 -15.89 19.59
CA PHE A 621 -3.78 -14.72 19.68
C PHE A 621 -4.40 -13.44 19.11
N PHE A 622 -5.65 -13.48 18.61
CA PHE A 622 -6.31 -12.30 18.07
C PHE A 622 -7.65 -12.03 18.78
N SER A 623 -7.70 -10.96 19.56
CA SER A 623 -8.87 -10.51 20.31
C SER A 623 -9.39 -9.20 19.73
N TYR A 624 -10.69 -9.11 19.44
CA TYR A 624 -11.30 -7.93 18.81
C TYR A 624 -12.76 -7.75 19.25
N TRP A 625 -13.27 -6.55 19.02
CA TRP A 625 -14.67 -6.19 19.23
C TRP A 625 -15.48 -6.41 17.95
N GLN A 626 -16.40 -7.38 17.96
CA GLN A 626 -17.29 -7.67 16.85
C GLN A 626 -18.61 -6.92 17.00
N ALA A 627 -18.96 -6.10 16.01
CA ALA A 627 -20.25 -5.40 15.99
C ALA A 627 -21.41 -6.38 15.74
N GLN A 628 -22.44 -6.31 16.59
CA GLN A 628 -23.66 -7.08 16.42
C GLN A 628 -24.59 -6.43 15.38
N PRO A 629 -25.40 -7.23 14.65
CA PRO A 629 -26.26 -6.73 13.57
C PRO A 629 -27.56 -6.05 14.05
N ASP A 630 -27.97 -6.24 15.30
CA ASP A 630 -29.22 -5.66 15.82
C ASP A 630 -29.02 -4.21 16.28
N GLU A 631 -29.22 -3.28 15.33
CA GLU A 631 -28.96 -1.85 15.52
C GLU A 631 -30.15 -1.10 16.15
N ASP A 632 -31.39 -1.60 15.98
CA ASP A 632 -32.61 -0.90 16.40
C ASP A 632 -32.95 -1.10 17.88
N ALA A 633 -32.59 -2.27 18.44
CA ALA A 633 -32.86 -2.60 19.85
C ALA A 633 -32.21 -1.61 20.85
N LEU A 634 -31.17 -0.89 20.41
CA LEU A 634 -30.39 0.03 21.25
C LEU A 634 -30.93 1.48 21.24
N LEU A 635 -31.80 1.84 20.29
CA LEU A 635 -32.27 3.22 20.12
C LEU A 635 -33.25 3.64 21.23
N GLU A 636 -34.15 2.76 21.65
CA GLU A 636 -35.11 3.05 22.72
C GLU A 636 -34.46 3.18 24.11
N PRO A 637 -33.50 2.32 24.52
CA PRO A 637 -32.67 2.56 25.70
C PRO A 637 -31.90 3.87 25.61
N LEU A 638 -31.28 4.17 24.46
CA LEU A 638 -30.52 5.41 24.27
C LEU A 638 -31.43 6.65 24.39
N GLN A 639 -32.64 6.62 23.83
CA GLN A 639 -33.60 7.72 23.99
C GLN A 639 -33.99 7.93 25.46
N ARG A 640 -34.10 6.86 26.25
CA ARG A 640 -34.35 6.95 27.70
C ARG A 640 -33.19 7.57 28.46
N ASP A 641 -31.95 7.27 28.07
CA ASP A 641 -30.75 7.87 28.65
C ASP A 641 -30.66 9.37 28.35
N LEU A 642 -31.20 9.80 27.21
CA LEU A 642 -31.21 11.19 26.76
C LEU A 642 -32.43 12.00 27.23
N ARG A 643 -33.16 11.50 28.24
CA ARG A 643 -34.30 12.23 28.83
C ARG A 643 -33.89 13.62 29.30
N GLY A 644 -34.65 14.62 28.84
CA GLY A 644 -34.37 16.04 29.07
C GLY A 644 -33.86 16.77 27.84
N LEU A 645 -33.48 16.07 26.77
CA LEU A 645 -33.25 16.66 25.44
C LEU A 645 -34.47 16.40 24.55
N ASP A 646 -34.77 17.34 23.65
CA ASP A 646 -35.84 17.15 22.67
C ASP A 646 -35.41 16.06 21.67
N SER A 647 -36.11 14.92 21.69
CA SER A 647 -35.74 13.74 20.91
C SER A 647 -36.94 13.08 20.25
N ALA A 648 -36.74 12.60 19.03
CA ALA A 648 -37.75 11.92 18.23
C ALA A 648 -37.17 10.66 17.59
N LEU A 649 -37.92 9.56 17.61
CA LEU A 649 -37.53 8.28 17.03
C LEU A 649 -38.54 7.89 15.95
N GLU A 650 -38.12 7.94 14.70
CA GLU A 650 -38.97 7.68 13.53
C GLU A 650 -38.26 6.77 12.53
N ALA A 651 -39.03 6.04 11.73
CA ALA A 651 -38.49 5.19 10.65
C ALA A 651 -38.32 6.01 9.36
N ARG A 652 -37.19 5.81 8.69
CA ARG A 652 -36.87 6.45 7.41
C ARG A 652 -37.72 5.85 6.30
N SER A 653 -38.14 6.68 5.35
CA SER A 653 -39.10 6.31 4.31
C SER A 653 -38.51 5.45 3.18
N ASP A 654 -37.20 5.49 2.98
CA ASP A 654 -36.50 4.83 1.88
C ASP A 654 -35.98 3.42 2.22
N ASP A 655 -35.44 3.21 3.42
CA ASP A 655 -34.91 1.90 3.87
C ASP A 655 -35.58 1.32 5.12
N GLY A 656 -36.57 2.02 5.70
CA GLY A 656 -37.29 1.57 6.90
C GLY A 656 -36.48 1.62 8.19
N GLN A 657 -35.25 2.13 8.15
CA GLN A 657 -34.35 2.14 9.30
C GLN A 657 -34.82 3.16 10.35
N ARG A 658 -34.79 2.80 11.64
CA ARG A 658 -35.13 3.72 12.72
C ARG A 658 -33.99 4.70 12.97
N VAL A 659 -34.32 5.99 13.10
CA VAL A 659 -33.34 7.07 13.36
C VAL A 659 -33.77 7.84 14.60
N LEU A 660 -32.87 7.92 15.58
CA LEU A 660 -33.00 8.77 16.76
C LEU A 660 -32.45 10.16 16.44
N ARG A 661 -33.31 11.17 16.48
CA ARG A 661 -32.97 12.58 16.29
C ARG A 661 -33.00 13.29 17.63
N VAL A 662 -32.00 14.12 17.91
CA VAL A 662 -31.86 14.82 19.20
C VAL A 662 -31.47 16.28 18.94
N ARG A 663 -32.12 17.22 19.63
CA ARG A 663 -31.71 18.63 19.71
C ARG A 663 -31.11 18.87 21.08
N SER A 664 -29.91 19.46 21.12
CA SER A 664 -29.18 19.67 22.37
C SER A 664 -29.67 20.88 23.18
N ARG A 665 -30.54 21.72 22.61
CA ARG A 665 -31.21 22.81 23.33
C ARG A 665 -32.47 22.29 24.01
N ASP A 666 -32.66 22.69 25.27
CA ASP A 666 -33.94 22.53 25.96
C ASP A 666 -35.05 23.15 25.11
N ARG A 667 -36.25 22.55 25.13
CA ARG A 667 -37.46 23.26 24.69
C ARG A 667 -37.47 24.59 25.43
N ALA A 668 -37.25 25.70 24.72
CA ALA A 668 -37.68 26.98 25.22
C ALA A 668 -39.15 26.78 25.61
N ALA A 669 -39.44 26.93 26.90
CA ALA A 669 -40.81 26.96 27.38
C ALA A 669 -41.58 27.99 26.53
N PRO A 670 -42.83 27.67 26.15
CA PRO A 670 -43.58 28.40 25.13
C PRO A 670 -43.68 29.90 25.38
#